data_AF-A0A345HS87-F1
#
_entry.id   AF-A0A345HS87-F1
#
_cell.length_a   1.000
_cell.length_b   1.000
_cell.length_c   1.000
_cell.angle_alpha   90.00
_cell.angle_beta   90.00
_cell.angle_gamma   90.00
#
_symmetry.space_group_name_H-M   'P 1'
#
loop_
_entity.id
_entity.type
_entity.pdbx_description
1 polymer ?
#
loop_
_entity_poly.entity_id
_entity_poly.type
_entity_poly.pdbx_seq_one_letter_code
_entity_poly.pdbx_strand_id
1 'polypeptide(L)'
;MTTAEPTRAGSTSDAVSDATIDADADAMPEAVAGSPPVAPRIDVPAPRPSGDTGDVPPRDSDPRTGIRTRLEPLRLRVLRHPVLFTAVVAGAVHVLWFFFFANSGGDIAAQDAWAEFVGRHPDSAYNLAWYGGMHPVSYSVVSPYLMSVLGVRTTMMIVGTVGAALTALILVRVRAVRNPVACSLVGVFAYLCNALSGRVTFGLGVMFAVGAVAAVFCWPYRWRRKRWLKGVAAAPLAALATAASPVAGLFLGVVAAALFLNKRRPGAYALGLAPAAVVALSAWLFPFSGTQPMSVGTASLPFIFSVVTFLLVPKEWRTVRAAAAVYGIGVLLTYVIDSQIGSNVSRLAMIIGGVVLLAALPYARPRSRRWYALVLAVVGLNFWIGFKGVDDIVRTAPAASWTRELAPLVYQLQRVKAEKGRVEVVPASSHREASALAPYVNLARGWNRQADMERNPLFYDDTLTPDSYRAWLDRWAVHYVVLPKGRPDAGAGLEAQLVEEGLPYLERLWGDSNWQLFAVKDPMPLADPPATVDRAGAGELTIQVRSAGRVLIRIPYSPWLGLVDSDGKSVLPPQQTETSKADPESPKVFTNPNGCLMKAEANGDGDEWTELLAPRPGVYRLAAPYRLPRGTGCPEEMR
;
A
#
# COMPACT_ATOMS: atom_id res chain seq x y z
N MET A 1 -23.24 1.93 18.81
CA MET A 1 -23.57 1.42 20.16
C MET A 1 -22.63 0.25 20.43
N THR A 2 -21.97 0.11 21.58
CA THR A 2 -21.92 0.96 22.79
C THR A 2 -20.47 1.31 23.13
N THR A 3 -20.27 2.47 23.76
CA THR A 3 -19.01 2.86 24.42
C THR A 3 -18.99 2.37 25.86
N ALA A 4 -17.79 2.26 26.45
CA ALA A 4 -17.61 2.09 27.90
C ALA A 4 -16.50 3.04 28.36
N GLU A 5 -16.85 3.99 29.23
CA GLU A 5 -15.90 4.92 29.88
C GLU A 5 -15.43 4.37 31.24
N PRO A 6 -14.26 4.78 31.74
CA PRO A 6 -13.76 4.40 33.05
C PRO A 6 -14.41 5.21 34.19
N THR A 7 -14.70 4.55 35.31
CA THR A 7 -15.23 5.17 36.53
C THR A 7 -14.17 5.98 37.29
N ARG A 8 -14.62 7.01 38.03
CA ARG A 8 -13.77 7.91 38.82
C ARG A 8 -14.47 8.38 40.11
N ALA A 9 -13.83 8.18 41.26
CA ALA A 9 -14.16 8.80 42.55
C ALA A 9 -12.94 8.69 43.49
N GLY A 10 -12.65 9.62 44.42
CA GLY A 10 -13.21 10.96 44.60
C GLY A 10 -12.89 11.58 45.98
N SER A 11 -12.81 12.92 46.07
CA SER A 11 -12.74 13.76 47.30
C SER A 11 -11.44 13.67 48.17
N THR A 12 -11.06 14.63 49.03
CA THR A 12 -11.68 15.87 49.59
C THR A 12 -10.68 17.06 49.73
N SER A 13 -11.20 18.29 49.94
CA SER A 13 -10.68 19.41 50.79
C SER A 13 -9.27 20.04 50.58
N ASP A 14 -9.03 21.37 50.71
CA ASP A 14 -9.89 22.57 50.89
C ASP A 14 -9.13 23.90 50.58
N ALA A 15 -9.90 24.96 50.23
CA ALA A 15 -9.76 26.46 50.34
C ALA A 15 -8.37 27.21 50.42
N VAL A 16 -8.21 28.55 50.28
CA VAL A 16 -9.04 29.80 50.30
C VAL A 16 -8.52 30.82 49.24
N SER A 17 -9.20 31.96 49.03
CA SER A 17 -8.88 33.14 48.19
C SER A 17 -7.79 34.09 48.80
N ASP A 18 -7.39 35.29 48.31
CA ASP A 18 -8.09 36.34 47.51
C ASP A 18 -7.20 37.43 46.84
N ALA A 19 -7.83 38.23 45.96
CA ALA A 19 -7.69 39.68 45.65
C ALA A 19 -6.33 40.45 45.40
N THR A 20 -6.17 40.98 44.15
CA THR A 20 -6.07 42.42 43.69
C THR A 20 -5.62 43.59 44.61
N ILE A 21 -5.07 44.77 44.23
CA ILE A 21 -4.49 45.47 43.02
C ILE A 21 -3.93 46.87 43.49
N ASP A 22 -3.25 47.67 42.62
CA ASP A 22 -2.88 49.12 42.74
C ASP A 22 -1.84 49.57 43.82
N ALA A 23 -1.26 50.80 43.84
CA ALA A 23 -0.75 51.74 42.79
C ALA A 23 -0.02 52.96 43.47
N ASP A 24 0.74 53.77 42.70
CA ASP A 24 1.19 55.17 42.97
C ASP A 24 2.11 55.47 44.21
N ALA A 25 2.89 56.58 44.31
CA ALA A 25 3.47 57.57 43.35
C ALA A 25 4.65 58.38 43.99
N ASP A 26 5.20 59.37 43.25
CA ASP A 26 6.47 60.14 43.45
C ASP A 26 6.69 60.99 44.73
N ALA A 27 7.97 61.26 45.05
CA ALA A 27 8.48 62.53 45.64
C ALA A 27 10.04 62.70 45.57
N MET A 28 10.54 63.95 45.65
CA MET A 28 11.97 64.40 45.74
C MET A 28 12.05 65.67 46.67
N PRO A 29 13.19 66.41 46.88
CA PRO A 29 14.66 66.23 46.66
C PRO A 29 15.53 66.63 47.91
N GLU A 30 16.80 67.04 47.69
CA GLU A 30 17.74 67.86 48.55
C GLU A 30 18.65 67.18 49.61
N ALA A 31 19.83 67.70 50.02
CA ALA A 31 20.89 68.54 49.36
C ALA A 31 22.16 68.68 50.27
N VAL A 32 23.28 69.23 49.74
CA VAL A 32 24.50 69.77 50.47
C VAL A 32 25.38 68.70 51.18
N ALA A 33 26.72 68.75 51.41
CA ALA A 33 27.93 69.59 51.12
C ALA A 33 29.17 68.63 50.96
N GLY A 34 30.45 69.03 50.76
CA GLY A 34 31.16 70.31 50.58
C GLY A 34 32.70 70.09 50.42
N SER A 35 33.50 71.16 50.21
CA SER A 35 34.98 71.10 50.02
C SER A 35 35.69 72.35 50.58
N PRO A 36 37.01 72.30 50.89
CA PRO A 36 37.99 73.22 50.24
C PRO A 36 39.45 72.63 50.16
N PRO A 37 40.56 73.38 49.92
CA PRO A 37 40.97 73.84 48.58
C PRO A 37 42.52 73.79 48.29
N VAL A 38 42.95 74.40 47.15
CA VAL A 38 44.31 74.97 46.86
C VAL A 38 45.49 73.98 46.61
N ALA A 39 46.44 74.18 45.68
CA ALA A 39 46.51 74.94 44.40
C ALA A 39 47.71 74.39 43.53
N PRO A 40 48.40 75.09 42.58
CA PRO A 40 48.64 74.50 41.25
C PRO A 40 50.11 74.38 40.80
N ARG A 41 50.35 73.69 39.66
CA ARG A 41 51.44 73.97 38.72
C ARG A 41 51.13 73.41 37.32
N ILE A 42 51.64 74.10 36.29
CA ILE A 42 51.62 73.68 34.88
C ILE A 42 53.06 73.86 34.37
N ASP A 43 53.63 72.82 33.74
CA ASP A 43 54.91 72.88 33.04
C ASP A 43 54.88 71.97 31.78
N VAL A 44 55.46 72.46 30.69
CA VAL A 44 55.40 71.96 29.29
C VAL A 44 56.63 72.54 28.56
N PRO A 45 57.31 71.91 27.55
CA PRO A 45 57.02 70.68 26.79
C PRO A 45 58.20 69.66 26.62
N ALA A 46 57.93 68.63 25.79
CA ALA A 46 58.84 67.95 24.82
C ALA A 46 59.59 66.65 25.24
N PRO A 47 59.95 65.76 24.28
CA PRO A 47 59.40 65.49 22.94
C PRO A 47 58.96 64.00 22.72
N ARG A 48 58.47 63.68 21.51
CA ARG A 48 57.94 62.35 21.11
C ARG A 48 59.01 61.23 21.04
N PRO A 49 58.59 59.95 21.14
CA PRO A 49 58.57 59.11 19.94
C PRO A 49 57.19 58.52 19.60
N SER A 50 57.10 57.76 18.51
CA SER A 50 55.86 57.28 17.86
C SER A 50 55.29 55.97 18.45
N GLY A 51 53.96 55.87 18.54
CA GLY A 51 53.25 54.64 18.91
C GLY A 51 51.76 54.65 18.57
N ASP A 52 51.43 53.93 17.49
CA ASP A 52 50.14 53.36 17.06
C ASP A 52 48.81 54.17 16.93
N THR A 53 47.98 53.66 16.03
CA THR A 53 46.54 53.92 15.86
C THR A 53 45.71 52.96 16.73
N GLY A 54 44.46 53.20 17.11
CA GLY A 54 43.56 54.32 16.85
C GLY A 54 42.11 53.84 17.04
N ASP A 55 41.33 54.49 17.90
CA ASP A 55 40.03 53.98 18.34
C ASP A 55 38.97 53.89 17.22
N VAL A 56 38.27 52.76 17.17
CA VAL A 56 37.10 52.53 16.33
C VAL A 56 36.00 51.93 17.20
N PRO A 57 34.81 52.56 17.32
CA PRO A 57 33.75 52.05 18.18
C PRO A 57 33.23 50.69 17.69
N PRO A 58 32.72 49.84 18.60
CA PRO A 58 32.32 48.48 18.27
C PRO A 58 31.16 48.47 17.26
N ARG A 59 31.36 47.79 16.13
CA ARG A 59 30.32 47.57 15.13
C ARG A 59 29.15 46.77 15.70
N ASP A 60 27.95 47.13 15.26
CA ASP A 60 26.72 46.37 15.51
C ASP A 60 26.89 44.88 15.23
N SER A 61 26.43 44.06 16.18
CA SER A 61 26.42 42.62 16.01
C SER A 61 25.33 42.21 15.01
N ASP A 62 25.73 41.74 13.82
CA ASP A 62 24.78 41.29 12.78
C ASP A 62 23.80 40.27 13.39
N PRO A 63 22.47 40.50 13.35
CA PRO A 63 21.48 39.60 13.92
C PRO A 63 21.53 38.17 13.33
N ARG A 64 22.10 38.01 12.12
CA ARG A 64 22.36 36.69 11.50
C ARG A 64 23.40 35.88 12.27
N THR A 65 24.30 36.52 13.02
CA THR A 65 25.30 35.84 13.87
C THR A 65 24.66 35.21 15.09
N GLY A 66 23.73 35.90 15.75
CA GLY A 66 23.00 35.40 16.94
C GLY A 66 22.08 34.20 16.64
N ILE A 67 21.52 34.13 15.43
CA ILE A 67 20.74 32.96 14.97
C ILE A 67 21.68 31.77 14.69
N ARG A 68 22.87 32.01 14.12
CA ARG A 68 23.85 30.95 13.80
C ARG A 68 24.37 30.26 15.06
N THR A 69 24.74 31.01 16.10
CA THR A 69 25.26 30.44 17.35
C THR A 69 24.21 29.63 18.11
N ARG A 70 22.94 30.07 18.14
CA ARG A 70 21.84 29.30 18.75
C ARG A 70 21.56 27.97 18.02
N LEU A 71 21.76 27.90 16.70
CA LEU A 71 21.56 26.69 15.89
C LEU A 71 22.76 25.75 15.84
N GLU A 72 23.95 26.20 16.24
CA GLU A 72 25.18 25.40 16.20
C GLU A 72 25.14 24.11 17.06
N PRO A 73 24.70 24.11 18.34
CA PRO A 73 24.59 22.86 19.11
C PRO A 73 23.53 21.89 18.52
N LEU A 74 22.46 22.41 17.91
CA LEU A 74 21.48 21.59 17.19
C LEU A 74 22.12 20.93 15.96
N ARG A 75 22.83 21.71 15.13
CA ARG A 75 23.57 21.24 13.95
C ARG A 75 24.60 20.18 14.31
N LEU A 76 25.33 20.35 15.42
CA LEU A 76 26.28 19.37 15.93
C LEU A 76 25.59 18.07 16.40
N ARG A 77 24.44 18.14 17.09
CA ARG A 77 23.64 16.95 17.45
C ARG A 77 23.13 16.19 16.22
N VAL A 78 22.60 16.91 15.21
CA VAL A 78 22.13 16.33 13.94
C VAL A 78 23.26 15.63 13.18
N LEU A 79 24.45 16.23 13.12
CA LEU A 79 25.62 15.63 12.46
C LEU A 79 26.20 14.43 13.22
N ARG A 80 26.04 14.37 14.55
CA ARG A 80 26.43 13.21 15.38
C ARG A 80 25.45 12.04 15.26
N HIS A 81 24.15 12.30 15.15
CA HIS A 81 23.11 11.26 15.12
C HIS A 81 22.14 11.39 13.91
N PRO A 82 22.65 11.41 12.67
CA PRO A 82 21.83 11.66 11.46
C PRO A 82 20.72 10.63 11.22
N VAL A 83 20.93 9.37 11.62
CA VAL A 83 19.91 8.30 11.51
C VAL A 83 18.76 8.53 12.48
N LEU A 84 19.06 8.88 13.75
CA LEU A 84 18.05 9.19 14.76
C LEU A 84 17.29 10.47 14.40
N PHE A 85 17.98 11.51 13.95
CA PHE A 85 17.35 12.73 13.44
C PHE A 85 16.38 12.43 12.29
N THR A 86 16.80 11.62 11.31
CA THR A 86 15.92 11.23 10.20
C THR A 86 14.73 10.42 10.70
N ALA A 87 14.91 9.50 11.64
CA ALA A 87 13.82 8.72 12.22
C ALA A 87 12.80 9.59 12.97
N VAL A 88 13.26 10.57 13.77
CA VAL A 88 12.37 11.51 14.48
C VAL A 88 11.60 12.40 13.52
N VAL A 89 12.26 12.97 12.50
CA VAL A 89 11.60 13.79 11.47
C VAL A 89 10.61 12.96 10.65
N ALA A 90 10.98 11.73 10.27
CA ALA A 90 10.07 10.83 9.57
C ALA A 90 8.86 10.45 10.42
N GLY A 91 9.06 10.09 11.70
CA GLY A 91 7.99 9.77 12.63
C GLY A 91 7.01 10.93 12.79
N ALA A 92 7.51 12.14 13.07
CA ALA A 92 6.68 13.34 13.16
C ALA A 92 5.89 13.60 11.86
N VAL A 93 6.54 13.49 10.70
CA VAL A 93 5.89 13.67 9.38
C VAL A 93 4.80 12.62 9.11
N HIS A 94 4.99 11.36 9.50
CA HIS A 94 3.96 10.33 9.32
C HIS A 94 2.83 10.42 10.35
N VAL A 95 3.09 10.93 11.56
CA VAL A 95 2.03 11.27 12.55
C VAL A 95 1.19 12.46 12.06
N LEU A 96 1.82 13.49 11.48
CA LEU A 96 1.10 14.58 10.82
C LEU A 96 0.27 14.08 9.62
N TRP A 97 0.81 13.16 8.82
CA TRP A 97 0.05 12.49 7.76
C TRP A 97 -1.19 11.76 8.30
N PHE A 98 -1.06 11.05 9.42
CA PHE A 98 -2.19 10.36 10.05
C PHE A 98 -3.32 11.31 10.46
N PHE A 99 -3.00 12.45 11.07
CA PHE A 99 -4.02 13.40 11.53
C PHE A 99 -4.62 14.28 10.43
N PHE A 100 -3.89 14.57 9.35
CA PHE A 100 -4.32 15.55 8.33
C PHE A 100 -4.64 14.97 6.94
N PHE A 101 -4.14 13.78 6.59
CA PHE A 101 -4.19 13.27 5.21
C PHE A 101 -4.62 11.80 5.07
N ALA A 102 -4.61 11.00 6.15
CA ALA A 102 -4.92 9.58 6.09
C ALA A 102 -6.45 9.30 5.98
N ASN A 103 -6.96 9.37 4.76
CA ASN A 103 -8.36 9.06 4.44
C ASN A 103 -8.65 7.52 4.44
N SER A 104 -9.77 7.10 3.86
CA SER A 104 -10.17 5.70 3.68
C SER A 104 -10.38 5.30 2.21
N GLY A 105 -9.83 6.06 1.26
CA GLY A 105 -9.92 5.80 -0.18
C GLY A 105 -8.59 5.36 -0.80
N GLY A 106 -8.58 5.17 -2.12
CA GLY A 106 -7.37 4.87 -2.90
C GLY A 106 -6.73 3.55 -2.50
N ASP A 107 -5.39 3.43 -2.59
CA ASP A 107 -4.65 2.23 -2.13
C ASP A 107 -4.98 1.86 -0.65
N ILE A 108 -5.42 2.81 0.19
CA ILE A 108 -5.79 2.54 1.59
C ILE A 108 -7.08 1.71 1.68
N ALA A 109 -8.08 1.99 0.84
CA ALA A 109 -9.33 1.22 0.81
C ALA A 109 -9.08 -0.26 0.47
N ALA A 110 -8.15 -0.54 -0.43
CA ALA A 110 -7.73 -1.90 -0.74
C ALA A 110 -7.18 -2.63 0.49
N GLN A 111 -6.33 -1.93 1.24
CA GLN A 111 -5.61 -2.49 2.38
C GLN A 111 -6.52 -2.67 3.59
N ASP A 112 -7.48 -1.77 3.77
CA ASP A 112 -8.55 -1.93 4.76
C ASP A 112 -9.34 -3.21 4.47
N ALA A 113 -9.85 -3.39 3.24
CA ALA A 113 -10.59 -4.61 2.87
C ALA A 113 -9.77 -5.89 3.02
N TRP A 114 -8.50 -5.91 2.60
CA TRP A 114 -7.65 -7.11 2.73
C TRP A 114 -7.30 -7.42 4.19
N ALA A 115 -6.98 -6.40 5.00
CA ALA A 115 -6.71 -6.57 6.43
C ALA A 115 -7.95 -6.98 7.20
N GLU A 116 -9.12 -6.43 6.86
CA GLU A 116 -10.40 -6.76 7.47
C GLU A 116 -10.89 -8.16 7.08
N PHE A 117 -10.70 -8.57 5.81
CA PHE A 117 -10.94 -9.95 5.37
C PHE A 117 -10.08 -10.94 6.16
N VAL A 118 -8.75 -10.74 6.16
CA VAL A 118 -7.81 -11.63 6.86
C VAL A 118 -7.98 -11.58 8.38
N GLY A 119 -8.48 -10.46 8.94
CA GLY A 119 -8.84 -10.35 10.34
C GLY A 119 -10.07 -11.20 10.75
N ARG A 120 -10.95 -11.55 9.81
CA ARG A 120 -12.13 -12.41 10.03
C ARG A 120 -11.97 -13.84 9.50
N HIS A 121 -11.16 -14.03 8.47
CA HIS A 121 -10.94 -15.30 7.77
C HIS A 121 -9.43 -15.56 7.57
N PRO A 122 -8.61 -15.58 8.63
CA PRO A 122 -7.15 -15.70 8.53
C PRO A 122 -6.69 -17.04 7.92
N ASP A 123 -7.56 -18.04 8.00
CA ASP A 123 -7.41 -19.40 7.50
C ASP A 123 -7.90 -19.58 6.04
N SER A 124 -8.52 -18.57 5.42
CA SER A 124 -8.99 -18.66 4.03
C SER A 124 -7.95 -18.20 3.01
N ALA A 125 -7.66 -19.08 2.06
CA ALA A 125 -6.85 -18.84 0.89
C ALA A 125 -7.58 -18.04 -0.21
N TYR A 126 -8.90 -17.85 -0.15
CA TYR A 126 -9.69 -17.23 -1.21
C TYR A 126 -10.77 -16.31 -0.62
N ASN A 127 -10.74 -15.04 -1.02
CA ASN A 127 -11.71 -14.02 -0.66
C ASN A 127 -12.80 -13.95 -1.74
N LEU A 128 -14.02 -14.37 -1.40
CA LEU A 128 -15.16 -14.36 -2.29
C LEU A 128 -15.80 -12.97 -2.45
N ALA A 129 -15.47 -12.00 -1.59
CA ALA A 129 -16.19 -10.73 -1.48
C ALA A 129 -16.07 -9.78 -2.68
N TRP A 130 -15.11 -10.01 -3.58
CA TRP A 130 -14.87 -9.21 -4.79
C TRP A 130 -14.67 -10.14 -6.01
N TYR A 131 -15.20 -9.76 -7.18
CA TYR A 131 -15.00 -10.50 -8.44
C TYR A 131 -15.41 -11.98 -8.36
N GLY A 132 -16.29 -12.32 -7.42
CA GLY A 132 -16.63 -13.69 -7.05
C GLY A 132 -15.49 -14.54 -6.45
N GLY A 133 -14.27 -14.02 -6.30
CA GLY A 133 -13.13 -14.82 -5.82
C GLY A 133 -11.73 -14.31 -6.20
N MET A 134 -10.91 -13.98 -5.20
CA MET A 134 -9.47 -13.68 -5.37
C MET A 134 -8.61 -14.21 -4.21
N HIS A 135 -7.38 -14.65 -4.52
CA HIS A 135 -6.39 -15.04 -3.52
C HIS A 135 -5.80 -13.81 -2.79
N PRO A 136 -5.83 -13.69 -1.45
CA PRO A 136 -5.15 -12.59 -0.73
C PRO A 136 -3.65 -12.48 -1.05
N VAL A 137 -3.04 -13.64 -1.34
CA VAL A 137 -1.64 -13.78 -1.77
C VAL A 137 -1.32 -12.99 -3.04
N SER A 138 -2.27 -12.80 -3.97
CA SER A 138 -2.01 -12.03 -5.19
C SER A 138 -1.80 -10.54 -4.92
N TYR A 139 -2.39 -10.01 -3.84
CA TYR A 139 -2.08 -8.67 -3.35
C TYR A 139 -0.78 -8.68 -2.53
N SER A 140 -0.67 -9.58 -1.53
CA SER A 140 0.59 -9.93 -0.84
C SER A 140 0.39 -11.03 0.21
N VAL A 141 1.43 -11.81 0.47
CA VAL A 141 1.43 -12.94 1.43
C VAL A 141 1.30 -12.46 2.89
N VAL A 142 2.05 -11.40 3.27
CA VAL A 142 2.24 -11.03 4.70
C VAL A 142 1.52 -9.74 5.10
N SER A 143 1.36 -8.80 4.18
CA SER A 143 0.89 -7.44 4.52
C SER A 143 -0.53 -7.39 5.08
N PRO A 144 -1.53 -8.17 4.60
CA PRO A 144 -2.88 -8.17 5.17
C PRO A 144 -2.89 -8.65 6.63
N TYR A 145 -2.17 -9.73 6.92
CA TYR A 145 -2.00 -10.29 8.27
C TYR A 145 -1.33 -9.31 9.24
N LEU A 146 -0.31 -8.57 8.78
CA LEU A 146 0.34 -7.56 9.63
C LEU A 146 -0.56 -6.35 9.86
N MET A 147 -1.31 -5.93 8.83
CA MET A 147 -2.22 -4.79 8.91
C MET A 147 -3.51 -5.08 9.68
N SER A 148 -3.97 -6.35 9.77
CA SER A 148 -5.10 -6.72 10.61
C SER A 148 -4.78 -6.62 12.11
N VAL A 149 -3.53 -6.86 12.50
CA VAL A 149 -3.05 -6.76 13.89
C VAL A 149 -2.61 -5.33 14.27
N LEU A 150 -1.88 -4.64 13.40
CA LEU A 150 -1.34 -3.30 13.69
C LEU A 150 -2.28 -2.15 13.27
N GLY A 151 -3.21 -2.40 12.36
CA GLY A 151 -3.93 -1.37 11.62
C GLY A 151 -3.14 -0.83 10.42
N VAL A 152 -3.84 -0.58 9.30
CA VAL A 152 -3.27 -0.09 8.04
C VAL A 152 -2.47 1.21 8.21
N ARG A 153 -3.08 2.22 8.86
CA ARG A 153 -2.43 3.54 9.07
C ARG A 153 -1.22 3.46 10.01
N THR A 154 -1.30 2.70 11.10
CA THR A 154 -0.17 2.46 12.00
C THR A 154 0.99 1.80 11.26
N THR A 155 0.67 0.82 10.41
CA THR A 155 1.66 0.15 9.56
C THR A 155 2.32 1.15 8.62
N MET A 156 1.59 2.08 7.99
CA MET A 156 2.18 3.17 7.18
C MET A 156 3.20 3.99 7.98
N MET A 157 2.83 4.43 9.18
CA MET A 157 3.69 5.24 10.03
C MET A 157 4.98 4.52 10.41
N ILE A 158 4.89 3.22 10.75
CA ILE A 158 6.04 2.38 11.07
C ILE A 158 6.95 2.20 9.85
N VAL A 159 6.41 1.78 8.70
CA VAL A 159 7.24 1.41 7.54
C VAL A 159 7.89 2.62 6.87
N GLY A 160 7.20 3.77 6.84
CA GLY A 160 7.79 5.02 6.36
C GLY A 160 8.90 5.54 7.28
N THR A 161 8.69 5.48 8.60
CA THR A 161 9.70 5.90 9.59
C THR A 161 10.94 5.01 9.58
N VAL A 162 10.75 3.68 9.60
CA VAL A 162 11.85 2.70 9.61
C VAL A 162 12.53 2.66 8.24
N GLY A 163 11.79 2.77 7.12
CA GLY A 163 12.35 2.89 5.78
C GLY A 163 13.24 4.13 5.61
N ALA A 164 12.81 5.29 6.10
CA ALA A 164 13.61 6.51 6.11
C ALA A 164 14.87 6.37 6.99
N ALA A 165 14.75 5.77 8.17
CA ALA A 165 15.89 5.52 9.07
C ALA A 165 16.93 4.54 8.47
N LEU A 166 16.48 3.45 7.84
CA LEU A 166 17.34 2.49 7.14
C LEU A 166 18.00 3.12 5.90
N THR A 167 17.28 3.99 5.18
CA THR A 167 17.83 4.78 4.07
C THR A 167 18.93 5.73 4.56
N ALA A 168 18.70 6.46 5.67
CA ALA A 168 19.71 7.30 6.30
C ALA A 168 20.93 6.48 6.77
N LEU A 169 20.73 5.29 7.32
CA LEU A 169 21.82 4.38 7.71
C LEU A 169 22.70 4.00 6.51
N ILE A 170 22.10 3.69 5.35
CA ILE A 170 22.85 3.42 4.11
C ILE A 170 23.62 4.68 3.67
N LEU A 171 22.95 5.83 3.62
CA LEU A 171 23.55 7.10 3.18
C LEU A 171 24.75 7.50 4.06
N VAL A 172 24.66 7.32 5.38
CA VAL A 172 25.75 7.64 6.32
C VAL A 172 26.91 6.64 6.25
N ARG A 173 26.67 5.39 5.82
CA ARG A 173 27.70 4.34 5.72
C ARG A 173 28.37 4.24 4.35
N VAL A 174 27.71 4.70 3.28
CA VAL A 174 28.28 4.71 1.93
C VAL A 174 29.20 5.92 1.76
N ARG A 175 30.53 5.68 1.78
CA ARG A 175 31.60 6.68 1.63
C ARG A 175 31.50 7.60 0.40
N ALA A 176 30.67 7.27 -0.59
CA ALA A 176 30.41 8.08 -1.77
C ALA A 176 29.34 9.17 -1.55
N VAL A 177 28.64 9.18 -0.41
CA VAL A 177 27.63 10.19 -0.08
C VAL A 177 28.30 11.28 0.75
N ARG A 178 28.38 12.50 0.19
CA ARG A 178 29.02 13.66 0.84
C ARG A 178 28.05 14.53 1.65
N ASN A 179 26.75 14.32 1.48
CA ASN A 179 25.64 15.14 1.99
C ASN A 179 24.52 14.28 2.62
N PRO A 180 24.83 13.31 3.51
CA PRO A 180 23.88 12.26 3.90
C PRO A 180 22.59 12.78 4.52
N VAL A 181 22.63 13.83 5.34
CA VAL A 181 21.42 14.41 5.97
C VAL A 181 20.45 14.98 4.93
N ALA A 182 20.96 15.72 3.93
CA ALA A 182 20.12 16.29 2.87
C ALA A 182 19.47 15.20 1.99
N CYS A 183 20.25 14.18 1.63
CA CYS A 183 19.73 13.00 0.92
C CYS A 183 18.71 12.21 1.76
N SER A 184 18.89 12.17 3.08
CA SER A 184 17.94 11.52 4.00
C SER A 184 16.62 12.26 4.08
N LEU A 185 16.63 13.60 4.08
CA LEU A 185 15.41 14.43 4.07
C LEU A 185 14.63 14.31 2.75
N VAL A 186 15.31 14.20 1.60
CA VAL A 186 14.64 13.84 0.33
C VAL A 186 14.04 12.43 0.42
N GLY A 187 14.70 11.50 1.10
CA GLY A 187 14.13 10.19 1.45
C GLY A 187 12.84 10.32 2.28
N VAL A 188 12.83 11.12 3.35
CA VAL A 188 11.64 11.37 4.18
C VAL A 188 10.49 11.94 3.34
N PHE A 189 10.76 12.89 2.45
CA PHE A 189 9.74 13.44 1.55
C PHE A 189 9.19 12.39 0.57
N ALA A 190 10.04 11.49 0.05
CA ALA A 190 9.58 10.40 -0.81
C ALA A 190 8.75 9.34 -0.06
N TYR A 191 9.10 9.03 1.20
CA TYR A 191 8.27 8.18 2.07
C TYR A 191 6.93 8.86 2.43
N LEU A 192 6.93 10.18 2.70
CA LEU A 192 5.70 10.96 2.85
C LEU A 192 4.85 10.87 1.57
N CYS A 193 5.41 11.08 0.38
CA CYS A 193 4.64 10.98 -0.86
C CYS A 193 4.05 9.57 -1.06
N ASN A 194 4.76 8.52 -0.65
CA ASN A 194 4.21 7.16 -0.60
C ASN A 194 3.04 7.02 0.39
N ALA A 195 3.11 7.73 1.52
CA ALA A 195 2.04 7.81 2.51
C ALA A 195 0.81 8.58 1.98
N LEU A 196 1.01 9.73 1.34
CA LEU A 196 -0.03 10.52 0.68
C LEU A 196 -0.79 9.65 -0.34
N SER A 197 -0.08 8.88 -1.16
CA SER A 197 -0.66 7.91 -2.10
C SER A 197 -1.23 6.62 -1.47
N GLY A 198 -1.20 6.45 -0.15
CA GLY A 198 -1.81 5.30 0.54
C GLY A 198 -1.11 3.94 0.40
N ARG A 199 0.14 3.89 -0.09
CA ARG A 199 0.80 2.65 -0.56
C ARG A 199 1.48 1.83 0.57
N VAL A 200 0.74 1.32 1.56
CA VAL A 200 1.33 0.64 2.75
C VAL A 200 2.00 -0.68 2.39
N THR A 201 1.34 -1.54 1.62
CA THR A 201 1.86 -2.83 1.16
C THR A 201 3.25 -2.69 0.54
N PHE A 202 3.39 -1.72 -0.36
CA PHE A 202 4.66 -1.38 -1.00
C PHE A 202 5.66 -0.74 0.00
N GLY A 203 5.21 0.14 0.90
CA GLY A 203 6.04 0.71 1.96
C GLY A 203 6.66 -0.36 2.88
N LEU A 204 5.89 -1.38 3.27
CA LEU A 204 6.36 -2.53 4.06
C LEU A 204 7.40 -3.35 3.29
N GLY A 205 7.12 -3.66 2.02
CA GLY A 205 8.08 -4.31 1.13
C GLY A 205 9.38 -3.52 0.98
N VAL A 206 9.29 -2.19 0.81
CA VAL A 206 10.45 -1.29 0.73
C VAL A 206 11.22 -1.24 2.04
N MET A 207 10.56 -1.20 3.20
CA MET A 207 11.23 -1.23 4.51
C MET A 207 12.13 -2.47 4.64
N PHE A 208 11.59 -3.66 4.32
CA PHE A 208 12.36 -4.89 4.32
C PHE A 208 13.44 -4.92 3.22
N ALA A 209 13.17 -4.39 2.03
CA ALA A 209 14.14 -4.32 0.93
C ALA A 209 15.34 -3.44 1.26
N VAL A 210 15.10 -2.24 1.79
CA VAL A 210 16.15 -1.33 2.27
C VAL A 210 16.87 -1.94 3.47
N GLY A 211 16.19 -2.72 4.32
CA GLY A 211 16.81 -3.56 5.35
C GLY A 211 17.77 -4.62 4.78
N ALA A 212 17.38 -5.35 3.75
CA ALA A 212 18.21 -6.34 3.07
C ALA A 212 19.45 -5.69 2.42
N VAL A 213 19.27 -4.54 1.76
CA VAL A 213 20.37 -3.73 1.22
C VAL A 213 21.27 -3.20 2.35
N ALA A 214 20.72 -2.77 3.49
CA ALA A 214 21.49 -2.37 4.65
C ALA A 214 22.31 -3.53 5.24
N ALA A 215 21.77 -4.75 5.30
CA ALA A 215 22.56 -5.95 5.64
C ALA A 215 23.70 -6.20 4.63
N VAL A 216 23.46 -5.97 3.33
CA VAL A 216 24.48 -6.14 2.28
C VAL A 216 25.56 -5.06 2.28
N PHE A 217 25.26 -3.81 2.64
CA PHE A 217 26.19 -2.68 2.53
C PHE A 217 26.69 -2.10 3.86
N CYS A 218 25.93 -2.21 4.95
CA CYS A 218 26.23 -1.59 6.26
C CYS A 218 26.73 -2.57 7.33
N TRP A 219 27.04 -3.82 6.94
CA TRP A 219 27.40 -4.93 7.82
C TRP A 219 28.45 -4.56 8.90
N PRO A 220 28.25 -4.89 10.19
CA PRO A 220 29.15 -4.49 11.26
C PRO A 220 30.61 -4.97 11.06
N TYR A 221 31.57 -4.06 11.25
CA TYR A 221 33.00 -4.36 11.09
C TYR A 221 33.47 -5.53 11.97
N ARG A 222 32.96 -5.63 13.21
CA ARG A 222 33.20 -6.76 14.12
C ARG A 222 32.84 -8.13 13.55
N TRP A 223 31.93 -8.20 12.58
CA TRP A 223 31.46 -9.44 11.96
C TRP A 223 31.87 -9.57 10.47
N ARG A 224 32.82 -8.74 9.99
CA ARG A 224 33.26 -8.71 8.57
C ARG A 224 33.75 -10.05 8.01
N ARG A 225 34.28 -10.95 8.86
CA ARG A 225 34.73 -12.30 8.49
C ARG A 225 33.57 -13.30 8.38
N LYS A 226 32.49 -13.15 9.16
CA LYS A 226 31.33 -14.06 9.19
C LYS A 226 30.38 -13.77 8.01
N ARG A 227 30.83 -14.08 6.79
CA ARG A 227 30.08 -13.80 5.54
C ARG A 227 28.74 -14.55 5.45
N TRP A 228 28.59 -15.69 6.12
CA TRP A 228 27.34 -16.46 6.14
C TRP A 228 26.22 -15.73 6.90
N LEU A 229 26.51 -15.17 8.09
CA LEU A 229 25.54 -14.38 8.87
C LEU A 229 24.97 -13.19 8.09
N LYS A 230 25.77 -12.62 7.19
CA LYS A 230 25.33 -11.56 6.29
C LYS A 230 24.31 -12.04 5.25
N GLY A 231 24.45 -13.27 4.75
CA GLY A 231 23.46 -13.92 3.90
C GLY A 231 22.19 -14.28 4.68
N VAL A 232 22.35 -14.87 5.87
CA VAL A 232 21.26 -15.22 6.79
C VAL A 232 20.47 -13.99 7.27
N ALA A 233 21.07 -12.80 7.31
CA ALA A 233 20.35 -11.55 7.57
C ALA A 233 19.68 -10.98 6.30
N ALA A 234 20.36 -11.01 5.15
CA ALA A 234 19.86 -10.37 3.93
C ALA A 234 18.75 -11.18 3.22
N ALA A 235 18.84 -12.50 3.18
CA ALA A 235 17.92 -13.34 2.42
C ALA A 235 16.50 -13.40 3.03
N PRO A 236 16.29 -13.53 4.37
CA PRO A 236 14.95 -13.43 4.95
C PRO A 236 14.34 -12.05 4.79
N LEU A 237 15.14 -10.97 4.88
CA LEU A 237 14.66 -9.62 4.59
C LEU A 237 14.27 -9.44 3.12
N ALA A 238 14.97 -10.08 2.18
CA ALA A 238 14.61 -10.07 0.77
C ALA A 238 13.36 -10.93 0.47
N ALA A 239 13.19 -12.07 1.16
CA ALA A 239 11.96 -12.87 1.12
C ALA A 239 10.77 -12.05 1.66
N LEU A 240 10.90 -11.47 2.87
CA LEU A 240 9.87 -10.65 3.50
C LEU A 240 9.52 -9.40 2.68
N ALA A 241 10.50 -8.76 2.03
CA ALA A 241 10.25 -7.66 1.11
C ALA A 241 9.30 -8.06 -0.03
N THR A 242 9.49 -9.27 -0.57
CA THR A 242 8.71 -9.81 -1.69
C THR A 242 7.36 -10.35 -1.24
N ALA A 243 7.32 -11.01 -0.09
CA ALA A 243 6.10 -11.53 0.54
C ALA A 243 5.20 -10.39 1.07
N ALA A 244 5.77 -9.23 1.42
CA ALA A 244 5.02 -8.01 1.70
C ALA A 244 4.64 -7.25 0.42
N SER A 245 5.50 -7.20 -0.60
CA SER A 245 5.14 -6.63 -1.91
C SER A 245 5.98 -7.23 -3.05
N PRO A 246 5.38 -7.94 -4.01
CA PRO A 246 6.09 -8.46 -5.18
C PRO A 246 6.86 -7.37 -5.95
N VAL A 247 6.32 -6.14 -5.99
CA VAL A 247 6.96 -4.95 -6.61
C VAL A 247 8.24 -4.53 -5.87
N ALA A 248 8.29 -4.65 -4.53
CA ALA A 248 9.53 -4.40 -3.78
C ALA A 248 10.57 -5.53 -4.01
N GLY A 249 10.11 -6.78 -4.18
CA GLY A 249 10.93 -7.90 -4.62
C GLY A 249 11.53 -7.71 -6.02
N LEU A 250 10.74 -7.22 -6.98
CA LEU A 250 11.20 -6.82 -8.32
C LEU A 250 12.30 -5.77 -8.26
N PHE A 251 12.16 -4.75 -7.40
CA PHE A 251 13.18 -3.72 -7.21
C PHE A 251 14.44 -4.21 -6.48
N LEU A 252 14.33 -5.19 -5.58
CA LEU A 252 15.49 -5.95 -5.13
C LEU A 252 16.16 -6.73 -6.27
N GLY A 253 15.37 -7.27 -7.21
CA GLY A 253 15.85 -7.87 -8.45
C GLY A 253 16.71 -6.93 -9.29
N VAL A 254 16.30 -5.67 -9.45
CA VAL A 254 17.12 -4.62 -10.11
C VAL A 254 18.47 -4.43 -9.39
N VAL A 255 18.48 -4.38 -8.05
CA VAL A 255 19.72 -4.26 -7.26
C VAL A 255 20.58 -5.53 -7.38
N ALA A 256 19.96 -6.71 -7.37
CA ALA A 256 20.66 -7.99 -7.52
C ALA A 256 21.31 -8.12 -8.91
N ALA A 257 20.58 -7.79 -9.99
CA ALA A 257 21.11 -7.75 -11.35
C ALA A 257 22.27 -6.74 -11.47
N ALA A 258 22.13 -5.54 -10.92
CA ALA A 258 23.19 -4.53 -10.90
C ALA A 258 24.44 -5.00 -10.13
N LEU A 259 24.28 -5.75 -9.04
CA LEU A 259 25.38 -6.40 -8.32
C LEU A 259 26.02 -7.54 -9.14
N PHE A 260 25.21 -8.36 -9.82
CA PHE A 260 25.67 -9.49 -10.64
C PHE A 260 26.53 -9.01 -11.82
N LEU A 261 26.02 -8.04 -12.59
CA LEU A 261 26.74 -7.40 -13.71
C LEU A 261 28.07 -6.75 -13.25
N ASN A 262 28.10 -6.22 -12.03
CA ASN A 262 29.32 -5.70 -11.41
C ASN A 262 30.18 -6.77 -10.71
N LYS A 263 30.01 -8.05 -11.04
CA LYS A 263 30.74 -9.22 -10.50
C LYS A 263 30.61 -9.43 -8.97
N ARG A 264 29.72 -8.73 -8.28
CA ARG A 264 29.49 -8.82 -6.81
C ARG A 264 28.55 -9.98 -6.44
N ARG A 265 28.75 -11.15 -7.06
CA ARG A 265 27.85 -12.32 -7.07
C ARG A 265 27.24 -12.70 -5.71
N PRO A 266 27.98 -12.79 -4.58
CA PRO A 266 27.38 -13.18 -3.29
C PRO A 266 26.34 -12.19 -2.76
N GLY A 267 26.45 -10.90 -3.10
CA GLY A 267 25.42 -9.91 -2.78
C GLY A 267 24.22 -9.97 -3.72
N ALA A 268 24.43 -10.37 -4.97
CA ALA A 268 23.33 -10.59 -5.92
C ALA A 268 22.48 -11.81 -5.51
N TYR A 269 23.11 -12.95 -5.21
CA TYR A 269 22.38 -14.16 -4.81
C TYR A 269 21.58 -13.96 -3.52
N ALA A 270 22.17 -13.30 -2.51
CA ALA A 270 21.49 -13.03 -1.24
C ALA A 270 20.30 -12.04 -1.34
N LEU A 271 20.22 -11.24 -2.41
CA LEU A 271 19.10 -10.32 -2.66
C LEU A 271 18.15 -10.79 -3.77
N GLY A 272 18.55 -11.75 -4.61
CA GLY A 272 17.79 -12.17 -5.79
C GLY A 272 17.14 -13.55 -5.69
N LEU A 273 17.81 -14.54 -5.06
CA LEU A 273 17.27 -15.91 -4.99
C LEU A 273 16.03 -16.01 -4.09
N ALA A 274 16.02 -15.29 -2.96
CA ALA A 274 14.90 -15.31 -2.03
C ALA A 274 13.62 -14.66 -2.61
N PRO A 275 13.66 -13.49 -3.28
CA PRO A 275 12.51 -12.98 -4.04
C PRO A 275 12.03 -13.95 -5.13
N ALA A 276 12.95 -14.52 -5.93
CA ALA A 276 12.58 -15.44 -7.00
C ALA A 276 11.84 -16.68 -6.47
N ALA A 277 12.29 -17.26 -5.34
CA ALA A 277 11.62 -18.37 -4.69
C ALA A 277 10.23 -17.98 -4.16
N VAL A 278 10.08 -16.81 -3.55
CA VAL A 278 8.77 -16.33 -3.06
C VAL A 278 7.78 -16.12 -4.22
N VAL A 279 8.21 -15.51 -5.34
CA VAL A 279 7.35 -15.33 -6.52
C VAL A 279 6.97 -16.68 -7.13
N ALA A 280 7.92 -17.59 -7.33
CA ALA A 280 7.66 -18.90 -7.93
C ALA A 280 6.69 -19.75 -7.08
N LEU A 281 6.89 -19.80 -5.75
CA LEU A 281 5.99 -20.49 -4.84
C LEU A 281 4.60 -19.85 -4.80
N SER A 282 4.52 -18.51 -4.83
CA SER A 282 3.23 -17.80 -4.84
C SER A 282 2.45 -18.10 -6.12
N ALA A 283 3.08 -18.01 -7.30
CA ALA A 283 2.43 -18.27 -8.58
C ALA A 283 1.98 -19.74 -8.76
N TRP A 284 2.76 -20.70 -8.23
CA TRP A 284 2.42 -22.13 -8.30
C TRP A 284 1.29 -22.54 -7.33
N LEU A 285 1.31 -21.98 -6.10
CA LEU A 285 0.31 -22.29 -5.09
C LEU A 285 -0.99 -21.49 -5.30
N PHE A 286 -0.90 -20.24 -5.70
CA PHE A 286 -2.00 -19.27 -5.81
C PHE A 286 -1.99 -18.61 -7.20
N PRO A 287 -2.41 -19.33 -8.25
CA PRO A 287 -2.42 -18.78 -9.61
C PRO A 287 -3.31 -17.53 -9.67
N PHE A 288 -2.78 -16.47 -10.28
CA PHE A 288 -3.46 -15.20 -10.50
C PHE A 288 -2.89 -14.56 -11.78
N SER A 289 -3.78 -14.01 -12.59
CA SER A 289 -3.49 -13.39 -13.90
C SER A 289 -3.87 -11.90 -13.88
N GLY A 290 -4.39 -11.32 -14.96
CA GLY A 290 -4.73 -9.90 -15.04
C GLY A 290 -3.57 -8.95 -15.34
N THR A 291 -3.91 -7.73 -15.77
CA THR A 291 -2.97 -6.75 -16.33
C THR A 291 -3.05 -5.40 -15.62
N GLN A 292 -1.90 -4.74 -15.44
CA GLN A 292 -1.84 -3.38 -14.90
C GLN A 292 -1.60 -2.38 -16.05
N PRO A 293 -2.55 -1.50 -16.39
CA PRO A 293 -2.38 -0.57 -17.50
C PRO A 293 -1.21 0.39 -17.30
N MET A 294 -0.48 0.67 -18.38
CA MET A 294 0.71 1.53 -18.39
C MET A 294 0.78 2.38 -19.67
N SER A 295 0.17 3.56 -19.64
CA SER A 295 0.23 4.51 -20.77
C SER A 295 1.63 5.07 -21.00
N VAL A 296 1.91 5.53 -22.23
CA VAL A 296 3.18 6.21 -22.61
C VAL A 296 3.53 7.34 -21.63
N GLY A 297 2.54 8.16 -21.24
CA GLY A 297 2.72 9.22 -20.25
C GLY A 297 3.20 8.70 -18.89
N THR A 298 2.65 7.56 -18.44
CA THR A 298 3.05 6.88 -17.18
C THR A 298 4.44 6.26 -17.27
N ALA A 299 4.82 5.73 -18.44
CA ALA A 299 6.14 5.17 -18.71
C ALA A 299 7.25 6.23 -18.84
N SER A 300 6.91 7.41 -19.38
CA SER A 300 7.87 8.45 -19.76
C SER A 300 8.75 8.92 -18.60
N LEU A 301 8.16 9.33 -17.47
CA LEU A 301 8.88 9.91 -16.34
C LEU A 301 9.84 8.93 -15.65
N PRO A 302 9.45 7.69 -15.27
CA PRO A 302 10.40 6.75 -14.68
C PRO A 302 11.52 6.35 -15.65
N PHE A 303 11.23 6.27 -16.97
CA PHE A 303 12.27 6.04 -17.98
C PHE A 303 13.25 7.23 -18.08
N ILE A 304 12.73 8.45 -18.21
CA ILE A 304 13.52 9.69 -18.26
C ILE A 304 14.40 9.82 -17.01
N PHE A 305 13.84 9.65 -15.80
CA PHE A 305 14.63 9.73 -14.57
C PHE A 305 15.66 8.61 -14.44
N SER A 306 15.42 7.43 -15.03
CA SER A 306 16.42 6.37 -15.14
C SER A 306 17.58 6.77 -16.05
N VAL A 307 17.30 7.27 -17.26
CA VAL A 307 18.31 7.76 -18.22
C VAL A 307 19.09 8.94 -17.65
N VAL A 308 18.42 9.90 -17.04
CA VAL A 308 19.02 11.06 -16.36
C VAL A 308 19.91 10.61 -15.20
N THR A 309 19.49 9.62 -14.41
CA THR A 309 20.32 9.02 -13.36
C THR A 309 21.56 8.35 -13.96
N PHE A 310 21.39 7.53 -15.01
CA PHE A 310 22.51 6.89 -15.70
C PHE A 310 23.52 7.91 -16.23
N LEU A 311 23.07 9.01 -16.84
CA LEU A 311 23.96 10.02 -17.41
C LEU A 311 24.64 10.88 -16.34
N LEU A 312 23.90 11.37 -15.34
CA LEU A 312 24.38 12.41 -14.42
C LEU A 312 25.17 11.89 -13.21
N VAL A 313 25.04 10.63 -12.77
CA VAL A 313 25.86 10.09 -11.67
C VAL A 313 27.33 9.88 -12.07
N PRO A 314 28.29 9.91 -11.12
CA PRO A 314 29.72 9.66 -11.41
C PRO A 314 29.96 8.34 -12.16
N LYS A 315 30.96 8.29 -13.06
CA LYS A 315 31.26 7.11 -13.90
C LYS A 315 31.71 5.91 -13.05
N GLU A 316 32.25 6.21 -11.88
CA GLU A 316 32.78 5.31 -10.87
C GLU A 316 31.66 4.56 -10.13
N TRP A 317 30.43 5.09 -10.13
CA TRP A 317 29.25 4.51 -9.47
C TRP A 317 28.64 3.37 -10.30
N ARG A 318 29.48 2.42 -10.75
CA ARG A 318 29.12 1.38 -11.73
C ARG A 318 27.90 0.54 -11.33
N THR A 319 27.68 0.28 -10.05
CA THR A 319 26.46 -0.41 -9.57
C THR A 319 25.20 0.47 -9.69
N VAL A 320 25.28 1.77 -9.43
CA VAL A 320 24.14 2.70 -9.61
C VAL A 320 23.81 2.85 -11.09
N ARG A 321 24.84 2.98 -11.95
CA ARG A 321 24.68 3.03 -13.41
C ARG A 321 24.07 1.74 -13.96
N ALA A 322 24.52 0.58 -13.49
CA ALA A 322 23.92 -0.70 -13.89
C ALA A 322 22.47 -0.84 -13.40
N ALA A 323 22.15 -0.41 -12.18
CA ALA A 323 20.78 -0.41 -11.66
C ALA A 323 19.87 0.51 -12.48
N ALA A 324 20.32 1.70 -12.86
CA ALA A 324 19.59 2.59 -13.76
C ALA A 324 19.39 1.95 -15.14
N ALA A 325 20.43 1.39 -15.76
CA ALA A 325 20.29 0.72 -17.07
C ALA A 325 19.28 -0.44 -17.02
N VAL A 326 19.38 -1.33 -16.03
CA VAL A 326 18.44 -2.44 -15.83
C VAL A 326 17.02 -1.93 -15.56
N TYR A 327 16.87 -0.89 -14.73
CA TYR A 327 15.55 -0.30 -14.45
C TYR A 327 14.93 0.38 -15.67
N GLY A 328 15.72 1.11 -16.47
CA GLY A 328 15.25 1.75 -17.69
C GLY A 328 14.78 0.74 -18.74
N ILE A 329 15.53 -0.36 -18.91
CA ILE A 329 15.10 -1.50 -19.73
C ILE A 329 13.84 -2.14 -19.15
N GLY A 330 13.77 -2.34 -17.84
CA GLY A 330 12.59 -2.84 -17.15
C GLY A 330 11.34 -1.99 -17.40
N VAL A 331 11.44 -0.66 -17.30
CA VAL A 331 10.33 0.28 -17.59
C VAL A 331 9.87 0.17 -19.05
N LEU A 332 10.78 0.01 -20.02
CA LEU A 332 10.40 -0.22 -21.42
C LEU A 332 9.72 -1.59 -21.61
N LEU A 333 10.25 -2.65 -21.01
CA LEU A 333 9.64 -3.99 -21.08
C LEU A 333 8.25 -4.00 -20.44
N THR A 334 8.04 -3.30 -19.32
CA THR A 334 6.72 -3.18 -18.68
C THR A 334 5.72 -2.30 -19.47
N TYR A 335 6.21 -1.50 -20.43
CA TYR A 335 5.35 -0.76 -21.37
C TYR A 335 5.00 -1.58 -22.63
N VAL A 336 5.89 -2.47 -23.08
CA VAL A 336 5.71 -3.29 -24.29
C VAL A 336 5.09 -4.66 -23.99
N ILE A 337 5.13 -5.13 -22.74
CA ILE A 337 4.63 -6.44 -22.32
C ILE A 337 3.62 -6.23 -21.19
N ASP A 338 2.34 -6.43 -21.52
CA ASP A 338 1.24 -6.38 -20.55
C ASP A 338 1.47 -7.38 -19.41
N SER A 339 1.32 -6.90 -18.18
CA SER A 339 1.68 -7.64 -16.98
C SER A 339 1.09 -7.00 -15.72
N GLN A 340 1.05 -7.77 -14.63
CA GLN A 340 0.66 -7.32 -13.28
C GLN A 340 1.55 -6.20 -12.72
N ILE A 341 2.70 -5.92 -13.34
CA ILE A 341 3.61 -4.86 -12.92
C ILE A 341 3.06 -3.50 -13.36
N GLY A 342 2.93 -3.27 -14.67
CA GLY A 342 2.45 -2.01 -15.26
C GLY A 342 2.99 -0.74 -14.59
N SER A 343 2.09 0.21 -14.37
CA SER A 343 2.36 1.50 -13.70
C SER A 343 3.10 1.40 -12.36
N ASN A 344 3.05 0.27 -11.64
CA ASN A 344 3.78 0.07 -10.39
C ASN A 344 5.30 0.15 -10.57
N VAL A 345 5.84 -0.10 -11.76
CA VAL A 345 7.29 0.01 -12.05
C VAL A 345 7.81 1.42 -11.74
N SER A 346 6.97 2.45 -11.84
CA SER A 346 7.32 3.84 -11.53
C SER A 346 7.78 4.05 -10.08
N ARG A 347 7.32 3.21 -9.14
CA ARG A 347 7.50 3.39 -7.69
C ARG A 347 8.98 3.40 -7.25
N LEU A 348 9.91 2.75 -7.98
CA LEU A 348 11.36 2.79 -7.65
C LEU A 348 11.98 4.16 -7.88
N ALA A 349 11.67 4.80 -9.02
CA ALA A 349 12.11 6.16 -9.30
C ALA A 349 11.62 7.14 -8.22
N MET A 350 10.35 6.97 -7.80
CA MET A 350 9.71 7.82 -6.80
C MET A 350 10.40 7.77 -5.43
N ILE A 351 10.77 6.58 -4.93
CA ILE A 351 11.40 6.45 -3.60
C ILE A 351 12.89 6.80 -3.61
N ILE A 352 13.66 6.31 -4.60
CA ILE A 352 15.13 6.31 -4.54
C ILE A 352 15.79 7.31 -5.50
N GLY A 353 15.12 7.71 -6.59
CA GLY A 353 15.72 8.55 -7.64
C GLY A 353 16.28 9.88 -7.10
N GLY A 354 15.49 10.59 -6.30
CA GLY A 354 15.85 11.93 -5.80
C GLY A 354 17.01 11.86 -4.81
N VAL A 355 17.05 10.81 -4.00
CA VAL A 355 18.12 10.51 -3.06
C VAL A 355 19.44 10.27 -3.79
N VAL A 356 19.42 9.50 -4.89
CA VAL A 356 20.60 9.21 -5.73
C VAL A 356 21.08 10.45 -6.48
N LEU A 357 20.18 11.22 -7.08
CA LEU A 357 20.51 12.45 -7.82
C LEU A 357 21.09 13.52 -6.88
N LEU A 358 20.51 13.72 -5.69
CA LEU A 358 21.04 14.65 -4.71
C LEU A 358 22.39 14.19 -4.13
N ALA A 359 22.61 12.88 -3.96
CA ALA A 359 23.92 12.35 -3.56
C ALA A 359 25.02 12.58 -4.61
N ALA A 360 24.66 12.68 -5.89
CA ALA A 360 25.60 12.98 -6.98
C ALA A 360 25.94 14.48 -7.09
N LEU A 361 25.10 15.38 -6.57
CA LEU A 361 25.29 16.84 -6.69
C LEU A 361 26.67 17.35 -6.18
N PRO A 362 27.23 16.87 -5.05
CA PRO A 362 28.58 17.25 -4.58
C PRO A 362 29.76 16.70 -5.40
N TYR A 363 29.50 16.06 -6.55
CA TYR A 363 30.50 15.62 -7.53
C TYR A 363 30.48 16.45 -8.82
N ALA A 364 29.52 17.35 -9.01
CA ALA A 364 29.52 18.32 -10.09
C ALA A 364 30.14 19.64 -9.63
N ARG A 365 30.95 20.29 -10.48
CA ARG A 365 31.44 21.66 -10.22
C ARG A 365 30.24 22.61 -10.10
N PRO A 366 30.10 23.41 -9.03
CA PRO A 366 29.00 24.37 -8.88
C PRO A 366 28.85 25.27 -10.11
N ARG A 367 27.60 25.62 -10.46
CA ARG A 367 27.24 26.41 -11.66
C ARG A 367 27.66 25.82 -13.02
N SER A 368 28.15 24.58 -13.09
CA SER A 368 28.36 23.88 -14.38
C SER A 368 27.04 23.36 -14.97
N ARG A 369 27.01 23.10 -16.29
CA ARG A 369 25.84 22.48 -16.97
C ARG A 369 25.37 21.20 -16.27
N ARG A 370 26.29 20.34 -15.82
CA ARG A 370 25.98 19.10 -15.06
C ARG A 370 25.40 19.39 -13.67
N TRP A 371 25.83 20.44 -13.00
CA TRP A 371 25.30 20.84 -11.71
C TRP A 371 23.86 21.35 -11.84
N TYR A 372 23.58 22.22 -12.82
CA TYR A 372 22.21 22.65 -13.12
C TYR A 372 21.32 21.48 -13.54
N ALA A 373 21.80 20.56 -14.38
CA ALA A 373 21.05 19.35 -14.75
C ALA A 373 20.72 18.46 -13.54
N LEU A 374 21.63 18.31 -12.57
CA LEU A 374 21.37 17.58 -11.32
C LEU A 374 20.36 18.32 -10.43
N VAL A 375 20.44 19.65 -10.30
CA VAL A 375 19.46 20.45 -9.56
C VAL A 375 18.06 20.32 -10.19
N LEU A 376 17.95 20.51 -11.50
CA LEU A 376 16.69 20.36 -12.24
C LEU A 376 16.12 18.94 -12.13
N ALA A 377 16.96 17.90 -12.18
CA ALA A 377 16.52 16.52 -12.01
C ALA A 377 16.02 16.23 -10.58
N VAL A 378 16.68 16.76 -9.55
CA VAL A 378 16.21 16.66 -8.15
C VAL A 378 14.89 17.41 -7.98
N VAL A 379 14.80 18.67 -8.43
CA VAL A 379 13.58 19.49 -8.31
C VAL A 379 12.43 18.86 -9.09
N GLY A 380 12.63 18.48 -10.35
CA GLY A 380 11.60 17.89 -11.21
C GLY A 380 11.06 16.56 -10.68
N LEU A 381 11.91 15.69 -10.12
CA LEU A 381 11.43 14.45 -9.51
C LEU A 381 10.62 14.73 -8.22
N ASN A 382 11.12 15.61 -7.34
CA ASN A 382 10.41 15.93 -6.10
C ASN A 382 9.08 16.65 -6.38
N PHE A 383 9.04 17.51 -7.41
CA PHE A 383 7.79 18.10 -7.91
C PHE A 383 6.83 17.03 -8.44
N TRP A 384 7.31 16.09 -9.28
CA TRP A 384 6.47 15.02 -9.82
C TRP A 384 5.85 14.14 -8.71
N ILE A 385 6.63 13.68 -7.73
CA ILE A 385 6.12 12.83 -6.65
C ILE A 385 5.24 13.61 -5.65
N GLY A 386 5.55 14.88 -5.39
CA GLY A 386 4.74 15.75 -4.57
C GLY A 386 3.39 16.06 -5.22
N PHE A 387 3.39 16.46 -6.49
CA PHE A 387 2.19 16.61 -7.30
C PHE A 387 1.37 15.33 -7.32
N LYS A 388 2.00 14.17 -7.53
CA LYS A 388 1.28 12.89 -7.53
C LYS A 388 0.71 12.50 -6.18
N GLY A 389 1.40 12.75 -5.07
CA GLY A 389 0.85 12.54 -3.72
C GLY A 389 -0.39 13.39 -3.45
N VAL A 390 -0.41 14.65 -3.92
CA VAL A 390 -1.57 15.54 -3.80
C VAL A 390 -2.70 15.15 -4.76
N ASP A 391 -2.39 14.85 -6.02
CA ASP A 391 -3.33 14.40 -7.05
C ASP A 391 -4.03 13.08 -6.65
N ASP A 392 -3.29 12.14 -6.07
CA ASP A 392 -3.83 10.90 -5.52
C ASP A 392 -4.80 11.18 -4.35
N ILE A 393 -4.42 12.03 -3.37
CA ILE A 393 -5.31 12.41 -2.25
C ILE A 393 -6.60 13.07 -2.74
N VAL A 394 -6.49 14.07 -3.61
CA VAL A 394 -7.64 14.88 -4.06
C VAL A 394 -8.63 14.05 -4.89
N ARG A 395 -8.15 13.08 -5.68
CA ARG A 395 -9.02 12.17 -6.45
C ARG A 395 -9.66 11.07 -5.62
N THR A 396 -8.94 10.56 -4.62
CA THR A 396 -9.35 9.40 -3.83
C THR A 396 -10.02 9.74 -2.50
N ALA A 397 -10.09 11.02 -2.13
CA ALA A 397 -10.85 11.48 -0.97
C ALA A 397 -12.32 11.00 -1.07
N PRO A 398 -12.79 10.14 -0.14
CA PRO A 398 -14.16 9.66 -0.18
C PRO A 398 -15.14 10.78 0.16
N ALA A 399 -16.29 10.80 -0.51
CA ALA A 399 -17.41 11.65 -0.14
C ALA A 399 -17.82 11.42 1.33
N ALA A 400 -18.27 12.46 2.03
CA ALA A 400 -18.55 12.39 3.46
C ALA A 400 -19.61 11.32 3.83
N SER A 401 -20.52 11.02 2.90
CA SER A 401 -21.51 9.94 2.97
C SER A 401 -20.90 8.57 3.27
N TRP A 402 -19.78 8.20 2.63
CA TRP A 402 -19.06 6.95 2.87
C TRP A 402 -18.50 6.79 4.30
N THR A 403 -18.39 7.90 5.03
CA THR A 403 -17.85 7.94 6.41
C THR A 403 -18.95 8.17 7.46
N ARG A 404 -20.10 8.75 7.08
CA ARG A 404 -21.17 9.17 8.02
C ARG A 404 -22.51 8.49 7.81
N GLU A 405 -22.86 8.13 6.57
CA GLU A 405 -24.23 7.84 6.12
C GLU A 405 -24.31 6.52 5.31
N LEU A 406 -23.46 5.54 5.65
CA LEU A 406 -23.47 4.19 5.07
C LEU A 406 -24.61 3.30 5.61
N ALA A 407 -25.04 3.55 6.86
CA ALA A 407 -25.99 2.69 7.56
C ALA A 407 -27.37 2.55 6.87
N PRO A 408 -27.98 3.59 6.27
CA PRO A 408 -29.23 3.46 5.52
C PRO A 408 -29.12 2.48 4.34
N LEU A 409 -28.04 2.55 3.56
CA LEU A 409 -27.79 1.63 2.44
C LEU A 409 -27.64 0.18 2.92
N VAL A 410 -26.82 -0.06 3.95
CA VAL A 410 -26.62 -1.40 4.53
C VAL A 410 -27.93 -1.96 5.08
N TYR A 411 -28.77 -1.14 5.69
CA TYR A 411 -30.11 -1.53 6.17
C TYR A 411 -31.04 -1.96 5.02
N GLN A 412 -31.06 -1.26 3.88
CA GLN A 412 -31.87 -1.70 2.74
C GLN A 412 -31.32 -3.00 2.11
N LEU A 413 -30.00 -3.13 1.97
CA LEU A 413 -29.36 -4.36 1.47
C LEU A 413 -29.72 -5.58 2.34
N GLN A 414 -29.74 -5.41 3.67
CA GLN A 414 -30.19 -6.44 4.61
C GLN A 414 -31.69 -6.75 4.51
N ARG A 415 -32.55 -5.74 4.29
CA ARG A 415 -34.00 -5.95 4.09
C ARG A 415 -34.31 -6.77 2.85
N VAL A 416 -33.58 -6.56 1.75
CA VAL A 416 -33.75 -7.30 0.48
C VAL A 416 -32.96 -8.61 0.44
N LYS A 417 -32.27 -8.97 1.53
CA LYS A 417 -31.43 -10.17 1.66
C LYS A 417 -30.34 -10.26 0.58
N ALA A 418 -29.68 -9.14 0.32
CA ALA A 418 -28.64 -9.02 -0.69
C ALA A 418 -27.47 -10.00 -0.47
N GLU A 419 -27.27 -10.50 0.75
CA GLU A 419 -26.31 -11.56 1.09
C GLU A 419 -26.62 -12.93 0.46
N LYS A 420 -27.75 -13.11 -0.23
CA LYS A 420 -28.07 -14.33 -1.00
C LYS A 420 -27.64 -14.27 -2.48
N GLY A 421 -27.31 -13.08 -2.98
CA GLY A 421 -26.90 -12.87 -4.37
C GLY A 421 -25.56 -12.15 -4.46
N ARG A 422 -25.33 -11.51 -5.61
CA ARG A 422 -24.21 -10.60 -5.83
C ARG A 422 -24.72 -9.18 -6.06
N VAL A 423 -24.00 -8.19 -5.57
CA VAL A 423 -24.35 -6.77 -5.67
C VAL A 423 -23.28 -6.08 -6.50
N GLU A 424 -23.67 -5.36 -7.54
CA GLU A 424 -22.77 -4.39 -8.17
C GLU A 424 -22.90 -3.04 -7.47
N VAL A 425 -21.77 -2.39 -7.21
CA VAL A 425 -21.73 -1.05 -6.64
C VAL A 425 -20.83 -0.21 -7.54
N VAL A 426 -21.46 0.62 -8.38
CA VAL A 426 -20.83 1.43 -9.44
C VAL A 426 -19.59 2.14 -8.84
N PRO A 427 -18.35 1.74 -9.20
CA PRO A 427 -17.16 2.10 -8.44
C PRO A 427 -16.96 3.62 -8.32
N ALA A 428 -16.84 4.12 -7.09
CA ALA A 428 -16.58 5.53 -6.85
C ALA A 428 -15.08 5.84 -7.07
N SER A 429 -14.71 7.08 -7.40
CA SER A 429 -13.31 7.47 -7.59
C SER A 429 -12.41 7.28 -6.35
N SER A 430 -13.03 7.09 -5.18
CA SER A 430 -12.36 6.76 -3.92
C SER A 430 -12.13 5.26 -3.69
N HIS A 431 -12.79 4.38 -4.43
CA HIS A 431 -12.83 2.91 -4.22
C HIS A 431 -13.17 2.50 -2.77
N ARG A 432 -13.99 3.30 -2.09
CA ARG A 432 -14.36 3.09 -0.68
C ARG A 432 -15.47 2.05 -0.54
N GLU A 433 -16.34 1.90 -1.53
CA GLU A 433 -17.35 0.84 -1.61
C GLU A 433 -16.75 -0.56 -1.38
N ALA A 434 -15.61 -0.83 -2.03
CA ALA A 434 -14.91 -2.11 -1.96
C ALA A 434 -14.52 -2.52 -0.53
N SER A 435 -14.27 -1.58 0.38
CA SER A 435 -14.01 -1.86 1.81
C SER A 435 -15.21 -1.59 2.72
N ALA A 436 -16.11 -0.69 2.34
CA ALA A 436 -17.29 -0.34 3.14
C ALA A 436 -18.38 -1.42 3.10
N LEU A 437 -18.54 -2.14 1.98
CA LEU A 437 -19.67 -3.04 1.75
C LEU A 437 -19.31 -4.53 1.72
N ALA A 438 -18.04 -4.88 1.49
CA ALA A 438 -17.54 -6.26 1.54
C ALA A 438 -17.83 -7.05 2.85
N PRO A 439 -18.00 -6.41 4.04
CA PRO A 439 -18.46 -7.11 5.25
C PRO A 439 -19.92 -7.58 5.21
N TYR A 440 -20.73 -7.06 4.29
CA TYR A 440 -22.19 -7.21 4.28
C TYR A 440 -22.73 -7.94 3.05
N VAL A 441 -22.10 -7.79 1.87
CA VAL A 441 -22.57 -8.34 0.59
C VAL A 441 -21.42 -8.86 -0.27
N ASN A 442 -21.71 -9.81 -1.16
CA ASN A 442 -20.80 -10.25 -2.22
C ASN A 442 -20.77 -9.20 -3.34
N LEU A 443 -19.63 -8.54 -3.57
CA LEU A 443 -19.52 -7.49 -4.60
C LEU A 443 -19.10 -8.09 -5.95
N ALA A 444 -19.74 -7.67 -7.04
CA ALA A 444 -19.35 -8.08 -8.39
C ALA A 444 -18.00 -7.48 -8.79
N ARG A 445 -17.82 -6.16 -8.67
CA ARG A 445 -16.51 -5.52 -8.76
C ARG A 445 -15.96 -5.11 -7.39
N GLY A 446 -14.79 -4.48 -7.39
CA GLY A 446 -14.09 -4.06 -6.17
C GLY A 446 -12.80 -3.31 -6.52
N TRP A 447 -11.85 -3.21 -5.60
CA TRP A 447 -10.69 -2.33 -5.80
C TRP A 447 -9.73 -2.75 -6.94
N ASN A 448 -9.58 -4.06 -7.20
CA ASN A 448 -8.46 -4.57 -7.99
C ASN A 448 -8.66 -4.46 -9.51
N ARG A 449 -8.30 -3.30 -10.09
CA ARG A 449 -8.34 -3.06 -11.54
C ARG A 449 -7.65 -4.14 -12.41
N GLN A 450 -6.66 -4.88 -11.89
CA GLN A 450 -6.02 -5.96 -12.66
C GLN A 450 -6.96 -7.15 -12.90
N ALA A 451 -7.79 -7.48 -11.91
CA ALA A 451 -8.84 -8.47 -12.04
C ALA A 451 -10.07 -7.91 -12.77
N ASP A 452 -10.34 -6.61 -12.64
CA ASP A 452 -11.47 -5.95 -13.31
C ASP A 452 -11.31 -5.91 -14.83
N MET A 453 -10.15 -5.47 -15.33
CA MET A 453 -9.88 -5.42 -16.77
C MET A 453 -9.81 -6.82 -17.42
N GLU A 454 -9.52 -7.86 -16.64
CA GLU A 454 -9.50 -9.25 -17.09
C GLU A 454 -10.89 -9.88 -17.12
N ARG A 455 -11.71 -9.66 -16.09
CA ARG A 455 -13.02 -10.31 -15.91
C ARG A 455 -14.17 -9.52 -16.53
N ASN A 456 -14.03 -8.20 -16.62
CA ASN A 456 -15.06 -7.27 -17.04
C ASN A 456 -14.52 -6.27 -18.11
N PRO A 457 -13.96 -6.75 -19.24
CA PRO A 457 -13.34 -5.88 -20.25
C PRO A 457 -14.30 -4.84 -20.85
N LEU A 458 -15.61 -5.12 -20.89
CA LEU A 458 -16.65 -4.21 -21.44
C LEU A 458 -16.68 -2.79 -20.83
N PHE A 459 -16.18 -2.62 -19.60
CA PHE A 459 -16.08 -1.30 -18.95
C PHE A 459 -14.83 -0.50 -19.37
N TYR A 460 -13.99 -1.05 -20.25
CA TYR A 460 -12.66 -0.54 -20.60
C TYR A 460 -12.34 -0.53 -22.10
N ASP A 461 -13.17 -1.16 -22.94
CA ASP A 461 -12.95 -1.36 -24.38
C ASP A 461 -14.02 -0.69 -25.28
N ASP A 462 -14.81 0.23 -24.71
CA ASP A 462 -15.92 0.96 -25.33
C ASP A 462 -17.09 0.07 -25.85
N THR A 463 -17.22 -1.19 -25.40
CA THR A 463 -18.33 -2.10 -25.78
C THR A 463 -19.55 -2.06 -24.83
N LEU A 464 -19.57 -1.19 -23.82
CA LEU A 464 -20.68 -1.08 -22.87
C LEU A 464 -21.93 -0.45 -23.52
N THR A 465 -23.03 -1.21 -23.50
CA THR A 465 -24.35 -0.84 -24.01
C THR A 465 -25.44 -1.35 -23.07
N PRO A 466 -26.71 -0.91 -23.17
CA PRO A 466 -27.81 -1.46 -22.37
C PRO A 466 -27.93 -2.99 -22.44
N ASP A 467 -27.66 -3.60 -23.59
CA ASP A 467 -27.78 -5.05 -23.79
C ASP A 467 -26.53 -5.81 -23.30
N SER A 468 -25.32 -5.30 -23.57
CA SER A 468 -24.09 -5.93 -23.04
C SER A 468 -23.98 -5.78 -21.52
N TYR A 469 -24.51 -4.71 -20.92
CA TYR A 469 -24.64 -4.58 -19.47
C TYR A 469 -25.65 -5.58 -18.89
N ARG A 470 -26.81 -5.82 -19.55
CA ARG A 470 -27.75 -6.86 -19.13
C ARG A 470 -27.09 -8.24 -19.14
N ALA A 471 -26.41 -8.58 -20.23
CA ALA A 471 -25.70 -9.85 -20.37
C ALA A 471 -24.62 -10.02 -19.29
N TRP A 472 -23.89 -8.94 -18.95
CA TRP A 472 -22.91 -8.96 -17.86
C TRP A 472 -23.54 -9.17 -16.47
N LEU A 473 -24.67 -8.52 -16.18
CA LEU A 473 -25.42 -8.71 -14.93
C LEU A 473 -25.87 -10.17 -14.77
N ASP A 474 -26.36 -10.81 -15.83
CA ASP A 474 -26.74 -12.24 -15.79
C ASP A 474 -25.53 -13.17 -15.70
N ARG A 475 -24.48 -12.94 -16.49
CA ARG A 475 -23.22 -13.70 -16.46
C ARG A 475 -22.62 -13.73 -15.05
N TRP A 476 -22.61 -12.60 -14.36
CA TRP A 476 -22.12 -12.48 -12.99
C TRP A 476 -23.18 -12.72 -11.91
N ALA A 477 -24.42 -13.08 -12.25
CA ALA A 477 -25.53 -13.30 -11.30
C ALA A 477 -25.73 -12.14 -10.31
N VAL A 478 -25.71 -10.91 -10.84
CA VAL A 478 -25.94 -9.68 -10.09
C VAL A 478 -27.44 -9.51 -9.85
N HIS A 479 -27.84 -9.40 -8.58
CA HIS A 479 -29.24 -9.29 -8.15
C HIS A 479 -29.63 -7.85 -7.83
N TYR A 480 -28.66 -7.03 -7.43
CA TYR A 480 -28.86 -5.63 -7.07
C TYR A 480 -27.74 -4.76 -7.63
N VAL A 481 -28.09 -3.54 -8.06
CA VAL A 481 -27.16 -2.49 -8.47
C VAL A 481 -27.29 -1.32 -7.51
N VAL A 482 -26.17 -0.81 -7.01
CA VAL A 482 -26.10 0.40 -6.19
C VAL A 482 -25.33 1.48 -6.93
N LEU A 483 -25.99 2.61 -7.18
CA LEU A 483 -25.34 3.81 -7.71
C LEU A 483 -25.01 4.75 -6.53
N PRO A 484 -23.73 5.03 -6.25
CA PRO A 484 -23.31 5.97 -5.23
C PRO A 484 -23.15 7.38 -5.82
N LYS A 485 -23.75 8.38 -5.18
CA LYS A 485 -23.63 9.77 -5.62
C LYS A 485 -22.22 10.30 -5.38
N GLY A 486 -21.55 10.69 -6.44
CA GLY A 486 -20.21 11.26 -6.40
C GLY A 486 -19.57 11.27 -7.79
N ARG A 487 -18.24 11.32 -7.82
CA ARG A 487 -17.50 11.09 -9.05
C ARG A 487 -17.27 9.57 -9.21
N PRO A 488 -17.69 8.95 -10.33
CA PRO A 488 -17.35 7.55 -10.60
C PRO A 488 -15.83 7.40 -10.86
N ASP A 489 -15.34 6.18 -10.74
CA ASP A 489 -14.03 5.79 -11.24
C ASP A 489 -13.93 5.92 -12.77
N ALA A 490 -12.71 5.92 -13.30
CA ALA A 490 -12.45 5.93 -14.74
C ALA A 490 -13.14 4.77 -15.50
N GLY A 491 -13.25 3.58 -14.91
CA GLY A 491 -13.95 2.41 -15.47
C GLY A 491 -15.44 2.33 -15.11
N ALA A 492 -16.03 3.40 -14.57
CA ALA A 492 -17.43 3.41 -14.11
C ALA A 492 -18.25 4.58 -14.68
N GLY A 493 -17.66 5.43 -15.54
CA GLY A 493 -18.32 6.63 -16.08
C GLY A 493 -19.54 6.33 -16.96
N LEU A 494 -19.39 5.43 -17.94
CA LEU A 494 -20.46 5.05 -18.87
C LEU A 494 -21.57 4.25 -18.17
N GLU A 495 -21.21 3.39 -17.22
CA GLU A 495 -22.19 2.63 -16.43
C GLU A 495 -23.01 3.55 -15.52
N ALA A 496 -22.38 4.51 -14.84
CA ALA A 496 -23.08 5.49 -14.03
C ALA A 496 -24.12 6.23 -14.88
N GLN A 497 -23.78 6.62 -16.11
CA GLN A 497 -24.70 7.26 -17.05
C GLN A 497 -25.86 6.33 -17.44
N LEU A 498 -25.61 5.08 -17.81
CA LEU A 498 -26.66 4.10 -18.14
C LEU A 498 -27.63 3.87 -16.96
N VAL A 499 -27.13 3.83 -15.73
CA VAL A 499 -27.96 3.63 -14.52
C VAL A 499 -28.69 4.92 -14.10
N GLU A 500 -28.15 6.11 -14.40
CA GLU A 500 -28.83 7.41 -14.22
C GLU A 500 -29.92 7.69 -15.26
N GLU A 501 -29.69 7.34 -16.53
CA GLU A 501 -30.65 7.46 -17.63
C GLU A 501 -31.83 6.48 -17.48
N GLY A 502 -31.56 5.30 -16.92
CA GLY A 502 -32.56 4.31 -16.54
C GLY A 502 -32.68 3.16 -17.53
N LEU A 503 -32.74 1.93 -17.00
CA LEU A 503 -32.72 0.69 -17.78
C LEU A 503 -34.01 -0.12 -17.52
N PRO A 504 -34.64 -0.73 -18.56
CA PRO A 504 -35.94 -1.39 -18.44
C PRO A 504 -35.95 -2.67 -17.59
N TYR A 505 -34.77 -3.10 -17.13
CA TYR A 505 -34.55 -4.24 -16.25
C TYR A 505 -33.99 -3.87 -14.87
N LEU A 506 -33.89 -2.57 -14.53
CA LEU A 506 -33.49 -2.10 -13.19
C LEU A 506 -34.66 -1.42 -12.47
N GLU A 507 -35.27 -2.11 -11.51
CA GLU A 507 -36.34 -1.55 -10.69
C GLU A 507 -35.76 -0.80 -9.47
N ARG A 508 -35.99 0.51 -9.37
CA ARG A 508 -35.49 1.31 -8.25
C ARG A 508 -36.28 1.03 -6.97
N LEU A 509 -35.72 0.19 -6.09
CA LEU A 509 -36.30 -0.13 -4.79
C LEU A 509 -36.19 1.01 -3.78
N TRP A 510 -35.11 1.79 -3.83
CA TRP A 510 -34.85 2.86 -2.87
C TRP A 510 -33.87 3.93 -3.40
N GLY A 511 -33.80 5.07 -2.71
CA GLY A 511 -32.66 5.97 -2.76
C GLY A 511 -32.85 7.19 -1.86
N ASP A 512 -31.77 7.88 -1.53
CA ASP A 512 -31.74 9.07 -0.69
C ASP A 512 -30.88 10.19 -1.31
N SER A 513 -30.32 11.08 -0.49
CA SER A 513 -29.42 12.16 -0.93
C SER A 513 -28.05 11.69 -1.43
N ASN A 514 -27.70 10.41 -1.24
CA ASN A 514 -26.37 9.83 -1.39
C ASN A 514 -26.33 8.52 -2.22
N TRP A 515 -27.42 7.75 -2.23
CA TRP A 515 -27.46 6.39 -2.78
C TRP A 515 -28.72 6.15 -3.61
N GLN A 516 -28.63 5.29 -4.62
CA GLN A 516 -29.79 4.65 -5.26
C GLN A 516 -29.58 3.14 -5.29
N LEU A 517 -30.61 2.38 -4.93
CA LEU A 517 -30.61 0.91 -4.91
C LEU A 517 -31.65 0.40 -5.91
N PHE A 518 -31.20 -0.44 -6.83
CA PHE A 518 -32.01 -1.07 -7.86
C PHE A 518 -31.96 -2.59 -7.72
N ALA A 519 -33.08 -3.27 -8.01
CA ALA A 519 -33.11 -4.71 -8.25
C ALA A 519 -32.96 -4.98 -9.75
N VAL A 520 -32.17 -6.00 -10.09
CA VAL A 520 -32.14 -6.56 -11.44
C VAL A 520 -33.38 -7.42 -11.62
N LYS A 521 -34.21 -7.12 -12.61
CA LYS A 521 -35.41 -7.89 -12.94
C LYS A 521 -35.04 -9.28 -13.46
N ASP A 522 -35.68 -10.32 -12.95
CA ASP A 522 -35.47 -11.72 -13.34
C ASP A 522 -33.96 -12.09 -13.44
N PRO A 523 -33.20 -12.00 -12.33
CA PRO A 523 -31.74 -12.14 -12.39
C PRO A 523 -31.31 -13.61 -12.34
N MET A 524 -30.25 -13.94 -13.08
CA MET A 524 -29.67 -15.29 -13.03
C MET A 524 -29.24 -15.68 -11.59
N PRO A 525 -29.52 -16.90 -11.10
CA PRO A 525 -29.11 -17.30 -9.76
C PRO A 525 -27.60 -17.53 -9.67
N LEU A 526 -27.01 -17.29 -8.49
CA LEU A 526 -25.58 -17.49 -8.24
C LEU A 526 -25.17 -18.98 -8.22
N ALA A 527 -26.12 -19.89 -8.00
CA ALA A 527 -25.98 -21.34 -8.17
C ALA A 527 -27.24 -21.88 -8.86
N ASP A 528 -27.08 -22.75 -9.86
CA ASP A 528 -28.18 -23.22 -10.70
C ASP A 528 -29.10 -24.26 -10.01
N PRO A 529 -30.38 -24.37 -10.45
CA PRO A 529 -31.26 -25.45 -10.02
C PRO A 529 -30.59 -26.83 -10.23
N PRO A 530 -30.66 -27.77 -9.28
CA PRO A 530 -31.59 -27.85 -8.15
C PRO A 530 -31.12 -27.15 -6.85
N ALA A 531 -30.13 -26.25 -6.90
CA ALA A 531 -29.66 -25.51 -5.74
C ALA A 531 -30.40 -24.17 -5.52
N THR A 532 -30.30 -23.65 -4.30
CA THR A 532 -30.62 -22.26 -3.93
C THR A 532 -29.57 -21.73 -2.95
N VAL A 533 -29.12 -20.48 -3.11
CA VAL A 533 -28.13 -19.87 -2.21
C VAL A 533 -28.77 -19.43 -0.90
N ASP A 534 -28.15 -19.78 0.22
CA ASP A 534 -28.54 -19.32 1.55
C ASP A 534 -27.69 -18.15 2.06
N ARG A 535 -26.40 -18.12 1.70
CA ARG A 535 -25.51 -17.00 2.00
C ARG A 535 -24.28 -17.00 1.10
N ALA A 536 -23.93 -15.86 0.51
CA ALA A 536 -22.69 -15.58 -0.20
C ALA A 536 -21.81 -14.65 0.65
N GLY A 537 -21.13 -15.22 1.65
CA GLY A 537 -20.19 -14.48 2.50
C GLY A 537 -18.82 -14.27 1.85
N ALA A 538 -17.95 -13.52 2.54
CA ALA A 538 -16.58 -13.28 2.10
C ALA A 538 -15.69 -14.54 2.16
N GLY A 539 -15.84 -15.36 3.21
CA GLY A 539 -15.06 -16.59 3.41
C GLY A 539 -15.78 -17.91 3.08
N GLU A 540 -17.11 -17.90 2.94
CA GLU A 540 -17.94 -19.08 2.68
C GLU A 540 -19.17 -18.74 1.82
N LEU A 541 -19.49 -19.61 0.85
CA LEU A 541 -20.80 -19.71 0.21
C LEU A 541 -21.57 -20.90 0.81
N THR A 542 -22.74 -20.65 1.38
CA THR A 542 -23.69 -21.68 1.84
C THR A 542 -24.81 -21.85 0.80
N ILE A 543 -25.03 -23.07 0.30
CA ILE A 543 -26.13 -23.41 -0.63
C ILE A 543 -26.94 -24.63 -0.15
N GLN A 544 -28.24 -24.61 -0.40
CA GLN A 544 -29.14 -25.74 -0.18
C GLN A 544 -29.43 -26.43 -1.53
N VAL A 545 -29.05 -27.69 -1.65
CA VAL A 545 -29.28 -28.54 -2.84
C VAL A 545 -30.50 -29.43 -2.61
N ARG A 546 -31.45 -29.46 -3.56
CA ARG A 546 -32.74 -30.19 -3.41
C ARG A 546 -32.73 -31.63 -3.90
N SER A 547 -31.85 -31.98 -4.85
CA SER A 547 -31.70 -33.33 -5.40
C SER A 547 -30.23 -33.58 -5.76
N ALA A 548 -29.82 -34.85 -5.80
CA ALA A 548 -28.50 -35.22 -6.30
C ALA A 548 -28.32 -34.76 -7.76
N GLY A 549 -27.09 -34.40 -8.16
CA GLY A 549 -26.76 -33.93 -9.49
C GLY A 549 -25.54 -33.02 -9.54
N ARG A 550 -25.30 -32.41 -10.71
CA ARG A 550 -24.35 -31.31 -10.90
C ARG A 550 -25.04 -29.97 -10.63
N VAL A 551 -24.30 -29.03 -10.06
CA VAL A 551 -24.75 -27.65 -9.78
C VAL A 551 -23.65 -26.70 -10.22
N LEU A 552 -23.92 -25.91 -11.27
CA LEU A 552 -23.04 -24.83 -11.68
C LEU A 552 -23.15 -23.66 -10.69
N ILE A 553 -22.02 -23.09 -10.29
CA ILE A 553 -21.92 -21.98 -9.34
C ILE A 553 -21.09 -20.87 -9.98
N ARG A 554 -21.66 -19.66 -10.07
CA ARG A 554 -21.05 -18.48 -10.73
C ARG A 554 -19.99 -17.80 -9.84
N ILE A 555 -19.05 -18.62 -9.36
CA ILE A 555 -17.83 -18.30 -8.64
C ILE A 555 -16.67 -18.87 -9.47
N PRO A 556 -15.67 -18.07 -9.87
CA PRO A 556 -14.54 -18.58 -10.64
C PRO A 556 -13.82 -19.68 -9.88
N TYR A 557 -13.47 -20.76 -10.58
CA TYR A 557 -12.84 -21.93 -9.96
C TYR A 557 -11.47 -21.59 -9.37
N SER A 558 -11.17 -22.17 -8.21
CA SER A 558 -9.84 -22.15 -7.61
C SER A 558 -9.51 -23.52 -7.04
N PRO A 559 -8.28 -24.05 -7.22
CA PRO A 559 -7.84 -25.28 -6.59
C PRO A 559 -7.92 -25.29 -5.06
N TRP A 560 -8.10 -24.13 -4.42
CA TRP A 560 -8.29 -24.03 -2.96
C TRP A 560 -9.74 -24.16 -2.51
N LEU A 561 -10.71 -23.98 -3.40
CA LEU A 561 -12.13 -24.15 -3.05
C LEU A 561 -12.41 -25.61 -2.67
N GLY A 562 -13.11 -25.80 -1.57
CA GLY A 562 -13.49 -27.11 -1.06
C GLY A 562 -14.71 -27.06 -0.17
N LEU A 563 -15.31 -28.21 0.03
CA LEU A 563 -16.49 -28.38 0.86
C LEU A 563 -16.10 -28.48 2.34
N VAL A 564 -16.85 -27.79 3.20
CA VAL A 564 -16.64 -27.76 4.66
C VAL A 564 -17.90 -28.16 5.44
N ASP A 565 -17.70 -28.61 6.68
CA ASP A 565 -18.76 -28.93 7.64
C ASP A 565 -19.30 -27.67 8.36
N SER A 566 -20.09 -27.84 9.43
CA SER A 566 -20.62 -26.73 10.25
C SER A 566 -19.55 -25.93 11.00
N ASP A 567 -18.35 -26.50 11.14
CA ASP A 567 -17.27 -25.98 11.98
C ASP A 567 -16.17 -25.36 11.11
N GLY A 568 -16.40 -25.25 9.80
CA GLY A 568 -15.43 -24.79 8.80
C GLY A 568 -14.36 -25.82 8.43
N LYS A 569 -14.45 -27.06 8.92
CA LYS A 569 -13.44 -28.11 8.64
C LYS A 569 -13.75 -28.75 7.30
N SER A 570 -12.72 -28.97 6.48
CA SER A 570 -12.88 -29.66 5.19
C SER A 570 -13.45 -31.06 5.34
N VAL A 571 -14.48 -31.39 4.55
CA VAL A 571 -15.05 -32.75 4.51
C VAL A 571 -14.07 -33.77 3.91
N LEU A 572 -14.39 -35.05 4.01
CA LEU A 572 -13.66 -36.12 3.33
C LEU A 572 -13.91 -36.00 1.80
N PRO A 573 -12.89 -35.77 0.96
CA PRO A 573 -13.01 -35.75 -0.50
C PRO A 573 -13.21 -37.18 -1.05
N PRO A 574 -13.57 -37.35 -2.34
CA PRO A 574 -13.80 -38.67 -2.92
C PRO A 574 -12.65 -39.66 -2.70
N GLN A 575 -12.99 -40.91 -2.36
CA GLN A 575 -12.03 -41.97 -2.06
C GLN A 575 -12.17 -43.12 -3.06
N GLN A 576 -11.06 -43.56 -3.66
CA GLN A 576 -11.05 -44.75 -4.53
C GLN A 576 -11.52 -45.98 -3.74
N THR A 577 -12.38 -46.81 -4.33
CA THR A 577 -12.89 -48.03 -3.66
C THR A 577 -11.75 -49.03 -3.42
N GLU A 578 -11.84 -49.81 -2.35
CA GLU A 578 -10.86 -50.89 -2.09
C GLU A 578 -10.83 -51.92 -3.23
N THR A 579 -11.97 -52.17 -3.89
CA THR A 579 -12.04 -53.02 -5.10
C THR A 579 -11.19 -52.47 -6.24
N SER A 580 -11.22 -51.16 -6.48
CA SER A 580 -10.45 -50.51 -7.54
C SER A 580 -8.97 -50.29 -7.17
N LYS A 581 -8.64 -50.25 -5.87
CA LYS A 581 -7.24 -50.30 -5.41
C LYS A 581 -6.62 -51.69 -5.57
N ALA A 582 -7.43 -52.75 -5.50
CA ALA A 582 -6.99 -54.14 -5.63
C ALA A 582 -6.71 -54.58 -7.08
N ASP A 583 -7.28 -53.88 -8.07
CA ASP A 583 -7.05 -54.11 -9.51
C ASP A 583 -6.56 -52.83 -10.21
N PRO A 584 -5.23 -52.60 -10.29
CA PRO A 584 -4.64 -51.39 -10.88
C PRO A 584 -4.86 -51.21 -12.38
N GLU A 585 -5.21 -52.28 -13.11
CA GLU A 585 -5.49 -52.24 -14.55
C GLU A 585 -6.95 -51.84 -14.83
N SER A 586 -7.82 -51.86 -13.81
CA SER A 586 -9.22 -51.44 -13.90
C SER A 586 -9.41 -49.91 -13.92
N PRO A 587 -10.45 -49.38 -14.59
CA PRO A 587 -10.82 -47.97 -14.47
C PRO A 587 -11.08 -47.57 -13.02
N LYS A 588 -10.54 -46.43 -12.57
CA LYS A 588 -10.60 -46.07 -11.14
C LYS A 588 -12.02 -45.71 -10.69
N VAL A 589 -12.56 -46.47 -9.75
CA VAL A 589 -13.89 -46.24 -9.17
C VAL A 589 -13.76 -45.48 -7.85
N PHE A 590 -14.55 -44.41 -7.68
CA PHE A 590 -14.52 -43.54 -6.50
C PHE A 590 -15.86 -43.47 -5.78
N THR A 591 -15.80 -43.41 -4.45
CA THR A 591 -16.92 -43.05 -3.57
C THR A 591 -16.96 -41.53 -3.39
N ASN A 592 -18.14 -40.92 -3.48
CA ASN A 592 -18.34 -39.49 -3.23
C ASN A 592 -19.39 -39.29 -2.10
N PRO A 593 -19.00 -39.36 -0.82
CA PRO A 593 -19.95 -39.31 0.30
C PRO A 593 -20.46 -37.89 0.64
N ASN A 594 -19.64 -36.87 0.37
CA ASN A 594 -19.87 -35.49 0.83
C ASN A 594 -20.02 -34.47 -0.31
N GLY A 595 -19.84 -34.87 -1.56
CA GLY A 595 -19.67 -33.97 -2.69
C GLY A 595 -18.20 -33.70 -3.02
N CYS A 596 -17.97 -33.19 -4.22
CA CYS A 596 -16.68 -32.67 -4.66
C CYS A 596 -16.90 -31.49 -5.61
N LEU A 597 -15.87 -30.66 -5.77
CA LEU A 597 -15.89 -29.51 -6.67
C LEU A 597 -15.02 -29.81 -7.89
N MET A 598 -15.43 -29.33 -9.06
CA MET A 598 -14.61 -29.37 -10.26
C MET A 598 -14.67 -28.02 -11.00
N LYS A 599 -13.75 -27.87 -11.95
CA LYS A 599 -13.76 -26.75 -12.88
C LYS A 599 -14.74 -27.10 -14.00
N ALA A 600 -15.72 -26.23 -14.25
CA ALA A 600 -16.59 -26.36 -15.41
C ALA A 600 -15.80 -26.18 -16.72
N GLU A 601 -16.37 -26.61 -17.84
CA GLU A 601 -15.89 -26.20 -19.15
C GLU A 601 -16.03 -24.68 -19.31
N ALA A 602 -15.10 -24.05 -20.06
CA ALA A 602 -15.13 -22.62 -20.29
C ALA A 602 -16.36 -22.23 -21.11
N ASN A 603 -17.13 -21.24 -20.66
CA ASN A 603 -18.26 -20.72 -21.43
C ASN A 603 -17.78 -19.88 -22.64
N GLY A 604 -18.72 -19.33 -23.42
CA GLY A 604 -18.42 -18.48 -24.57
C GLY A 604 -17.63 -17.20 -24.23
N ASP A 605 -17.64 -16.78 -22.97
CA ASP A 605 -16.86 -15.65 -22.45
C ASP A 605 -15.45 -16.04 -21.92
N GLY A 606 -15.14 -17.34 -21.84
CA GLY A 606 -13.90 -17.86 -21.25
C GLY A 606 -13.91 -18.03 -19.73
N ASP A 607 -15.06 -17.90 -19.06
CA ASP A 607 -15.17 -18.11 -17.61
C ASP A 607 -15.04 -19.60 -17.24
N GLU A 608 -14.12 -19.91 -16.34
CA GLU A 608 -13.95 -21.24 -15.77
C GLU A 608 -14.66 -21.31 -14.40
N TRP A 609 -15.98 -21.52 -14.43
CA TRP A 609 -16.84 -21.55 -13.23
C TRP A 609 -16.61 -22.79 -12.34
N THR A 610 -17.10 -22.73 -11.10
CA THR A 610 -17.08 -23.86 -10.17
C THR A 610 -18.32 -24.73 -10.36
N GLU A 611 -18.15 -26.04 -10.57
CA GLU A 611 -19.25 -27.00 -10.52
C GLU A 611 -19.16 -27.85 -9.24
N LEU A 612 -20.30 -28.05 -8.57
CA LEU A 612 -20.46 -29.00 -7.47
C LEU A 612 -21.12 -30.28 -7.98
N LEU A 613 -20.46 -31.42 -7.78
CA LEU A 613 -21.09 -32.75 -7.92
C LEU A 613 -21.67 -33.18 -6.56
N ALA A 614 -22.98 -32.96 -6.38
CA ALA A 614 -23.72 -33.24 -5.16
C ALA A 614 -24.31 -34.66 -5.16
N PRO A 615 -23.86 -35.59 -4.30
CA PRO A 615 -24.36 -36.97 -4.27
C PRO A 615 -25.77 -37.13 -3.67
N ARG A 616 -26.33 -36.10 -3.00
CA ARG A 616 -27.60 -36.17 -2.28
C ARG A 616 -28.19 -34.77 -2.01
N PRO A 617 -29.47 -34.64 -1.64
CA PRO A 617 -30.00 -33.41 -1.06
C PRO A 617 -29.26 -33.01 0.23
N GLY A 618 -29.12 -31.72 0.49
CA GLY A 618 -28.50 -31.20 1.71
C GLY A 618 -27.96 -29.78 1.60
N VAL A 619 -27.46 -29.26 2.72
CA VAL A 619 -26.69 -28.01 2.75
C VAL A 619 -25.23 -28.32 2.40
N TYR A 620 -24.68 -27.57 1.45
CA TYR A 620 -23.28 -27.60 1.03
C TYR A 620 -22.65 -26.25 1.33
N ARG A 621 -21.46 -26.26 1.93
CA ARG A 621 -20.67 -25.04 2.22
C ARG A 621 -19.38 -25.08 1.42
N LEU A 622 -19.12 -24.04 0.64
CA LEU A 622 -17.90 -23.88 -0.14
C LEU A 622 -17.05 -22.80 0.54
N ALA A 623 -15.84 -23.18 0.98
CA ALA A 623 -14.85 -22.29 1.57
C ALA A 623 -13.46 -22.63 0.98
N ALA A 624 -12.40 -21.94 1.43
CA ALA A 624 -11.05 -22.16 0.90
C ALA A 624 -9.97 -22.26 2.00
N PRO A 625 -10.08 -23.18 2.99
CA PRO A 625 -9.11 -23.28 4.08
C PRO A 625 -7.68 -23.60 3.59
N TYR A 626 -6.66 -23.02 4.22
CA TYR A 626 -5.24 -23.31 3.94
C TYR A 626 -4.85 -24.76 4.31
N ARG A 627 -5.14 -25.72 3.43
CA ARG A 627 -4.87 -27.15 3.57
C ARG A 627 -4.05 -27.72 2.39
N LEU A 628 -3.29 -28.78 2.66
CA LEU A 628 -2.82 -29.73 1.65
C LEU A 628 -3.45 -31.12 1.92
N PRO A 629 -3.91 -31.86 0.89
CA PRO A 629 -4.16 -31.40 -0.49
C PRO A 629 -5.15 -30.23 -0.51
N ARG A 630 -5.08 -29.39 -1.56
CA ARG A 630 -5.92 -28.19 -1.69
C ARG A 630 -7.36 -28.58 -2.04
N GLY A 631 -8.33 -27.88 -1.45
CA GLY A 631 -9.75 -28.00 -1.79
C GLY A 631 -10.37 -29.38 -1.56
N THR A 632 -11.48 -29.65 -2.24
CA THR A 632 -12.12 -30.98 -2.32
C THR A 632 -12.42 -31.33 -3.79
N GLY A 633 -11.37 -31.34 -4.61
CA GLY A 633 -11.46 -31.58 -6.05
C GLY A 633 -12.04 -32.95 -6.41
N CYS A 634 -12.86 -33.02 -7.46
CA CYS A 634 -13.28 -34.28 -8.04
C CYS A 634 -12.10 -34.96 -8.79
N PRO A 635 -11.94 -36.31 -8.65
CA PRO A 635 -11.07 -37.11 -9.51
C PRO A 635 -11.37 -36.90 -10.99
N GLU A 636 -10.41 -37.20 -11.86
CA GLU A 636 -10.58 -36.99 -13.31
C GLU A 636 -11.59 -37.99 -13.88
N GLU A 637 -11.63 -39.18 -13.29
CA GLU A 637 -12.57 -40.27 -13.53
C GLU A 637 -14.00 -39.99 -13.02
N MET A 638 -14.25 -38.81 -12.44
CA MET A 638 -15.56 -38.34 -11.99
C MET A 638 -16.02 -37.04 -12.67
N ARG A 639 -15.29 -36.54 -13.68
CA ARG A 639 -15.63 -35.29 -14.36
C ARG A 639 -16.73 -35.43 -15.40
#